data_AF-A0A250IL48-F1
#
_entry.id   AF-A0A250IL48-F1
#
_cell.length_a   1.000
_cell.length_b   1.000
_cell.length_c   1.000
_cell.angle_alpha   90.00
_cell.angle_beta   90.00
_cell.angle_gamma   90.00
#
_symmetry.space_group_name_H-M   'P 1'
#
loop_
_entity.id
_entity.type
_entity.pdbx_description
1 polymer ?
#
loop_
_entity_poly.entity_id
_entity_poly.type
_entity_poly.pdbx_seq_one_letter_code
_entity_poly.pdbx_strand_id
1 'polypeptide(L)'
;MARLGWLHLSDLHLGIHGSRLLQPEYREALHQDLRGLHARAGPWSLVLISGDLTLTGSPREFELLNSALDSLWTLLRELGSEPCLLVVPGDHDIRRDPNPRLPDLGSRYRALEARKAFRAESPGQVERTVWKGFAAFNDWFSTWRHMHPSSQLTSFRPGLLPGDFAATVASEGVTVGVIGLNSSFRSSARDGLEGMNEIDVEQVEAATGQDLRAWARPHDALLLLTHHPPSKLRDALLTELGERLAFPGRPLLHLCGDRLTEGGSLLGVPPRPWSRSLHASDLFSELPRSSHAPGSGYLAGQLQLTGMGGRLELFPRSTFMTEDGTLVLEPDTRTLSGDRESIEIPWSELLQERPSSVSPSAPEAPAPRPTRPEPPSPDSPIRILHLSDLHVEAGQDPHNLLQPLAADLRGKPPRGLGVERLDHLVISGDLTQKASPQEFEKARAFVSELLEEFGLTPRQCIIVPGNHDLDWSAQVYAERFKNFSDFFYQPLFQRAYPLPPEEQCLSFFFRESRIQFLALNSAWEIDKHFTERSSIHEGALSRGLRAADRELGRESNVLRMAVWHHPITGNEKIKDDAFTSRLSQADVRVCLHGHVHEIRADLLDPTHPWRSMHVIGAGSFGAPYRDRPESVPRLYNLLEVERELHRLRVHVRSRPKQGGAWGPEPQWPNARTGEIRPYYDVTLS
;
A
#
# COMPACT_ATOMS: atom_id res chain seq x y z
N MET A 1 -41.23 7.56 9.64
CA MET A 1 -40.05 7.73 8.77
C MET A 1 -39.60 6.35 8.38
N ALA A 2 -39.18 6.15 7.13
CA ALA A 2 -38.73 4.84 6.70
C ALA A 2 -37.31 4.61 7.22
N ARG A 3 -37.05 3.46 7.85
CA ARG A 3 -35.73 3.16 8.43
C ARG A 3 -35.34 1.69 8.31
N LEU A 4 -34.04 1.43 8.31
CA LEU A 4 -33.48 0.08 8.36
C LEU A 4 -32.19 0.11 9.18
N GLY A 5 -32.15 -0.65 10.27
CA GLY A 5 -30.97 -0.81 11.12
C GLY A 5 -30.25 -2.14 10.89
N TRP A 6 -28.93 -2.17 11.09
CA TRP A 6 -28.13 -3.38 11.09
C TRP A 6 -27.08 -3.41 12.20
N LEU A 7 -26.67 -4.62 12.55
CA LEU A 7 -25.44 -4.90 13.29
C LEU A 7 -24.42 -5.50 12.33
N HIS A 8 -23.17 -5.05 12.40
CA HIS A 8 -22.05 -5.58 11.62
C HIS A 8 -20.94 -6.06 12.56
N LEU A 9 -20.72 -7.38 12.54
CA LEU A 9 -19.70 -8.08 13.32
C LEU A 9 -18.62 -8.63 12.37
N SER A 10 -17.41 -8.82 12.88
CA SER A 10 -16.32 -9.48 12.14
C SER A 10 -15.47 -10.36 13.06
N ASP A 11 -14.79 -11.35 12.49
CA ASP A 11 -13.66 -12.05 13.13
C ASP A 11 -14.03 -12.68 14.48
N LEU A 12 -15.10 -13.48 14.50
CA LEU A 12 -15.62 -14.11 15.73
C LEU A 12 -14.69 -15.20 16.29
N HIS A 13 -13.93 -15.87 15.42
CA HIS A 13 -12.88 -16.83 15.78
C HIS A 13 -13.33 -17.94 16.75
N LEU A 14 -14.46 -18.58 16.46
CA LEU A 14 -14.97 -19.70 17.27
C LEU A 14 -14.05 -20.93 17.13
N GLY A 15 -13.56 -21.40 18.27
CA GLY A 15 -12.67 -22.54 18.41
C GLY A 15 -13.15 -23.59 19.41
N ILE A 16 -12.86 -24.86 19.14
CA ILE A 16 -13.24 -26.00 20.00
C ILE A 16 -12.55 -26.02 21.37
N HIS A 17 -11.43 -25.32 21.53
CA HIS A 17 -10.66 -25.27 22.78
C HIS A 17 -11.00 -24.05 23.66
N GLY A 18 -12.05 -23.31 23.30
CA GLY A 18 -12.51 -22.12 24.02
C GLY A 18 -12.56 -20.89 23.10
N SER A 19 -13.62 -20.11 23.25
CA SER A 19 -13.85 -18.88 22.49
C SER A 19 -14.34 -17.80 23.44
N ARG A 20 -13.84 -16.57 23.31
CA ARG A 20 -14.25 -15.46 24.18
C ARG A 20 -15.74 -15.17 24.10
N LEU A 21 -16.31 -15.21 22.89
CA LEU A 21 -17.75 -15.02 22.66
C LEU A 21 -18.64 -16.08 23.36
N LEU A 22 -18.10 -17.23 23.77
CA LEU A 22 -18.85 -18.25 24.52
C LEU A 22 -18.75 -18.05 26.04
N GLN A 23 -17.81 -17.23 26.51
CA GLN A 23 -17.63 -16.98 27.94
C GLN A 23 -18.72 -16.00 28.45
N PRO A 24 -19.28 -16.23 29.65
CA PRO A 24 -20.38 -15.42 30.17
C PRO A 24 -20.07 -13.93 30.26
N GLU A 25 -18.86 -13.56 30.69
CA GLU A 25 -18.45 -12.15 30.88
C GLU A 25 -18.54 -11.34 29.57
N TYR A 26 -18.03 -11.90 28.46
CA TYR A 26 -18.04 -11.26 27.14
C TYR A 26 -19.44 -11.18 26.54
N ARG A 27 -20.25 -12.23 26.75
CA ARG A 27 -21.65 -12.25 26.31
C ARG A 27 -22.47 -11.20 27.03
N GLU A 28 -22.29 -11.08 28.34
CA GLU A 28 -23.02 -10.07 29.12
C GLU A 28 -22.61 -8.66 28.74
N ALA A 29 -21.31 -8.40 28.53
CA ALA A 29 -20.83 -7.11 28.03
C ALA A 29 -21.49 -6.72 26.69
N LEU A 30 -21.58 -7.66 25.73
CA LEU A 30 -22.25 -7.44 24.46
C LEU A 30 -23.76 -7.24 24.63
N HIS A 31 -24.40 -8.06 25.46
CA HIS A 31 -25.84 -7.98 25.69
C HIS A 31 -26.23 -6.65 26.35
N GLN A 32 -25.49 -6.23 27.38
CA GLN A 32 -25.72 -4.97 28.07
C GLN A 32 -25.60 -3.78 27.12
N ASP A 33 -24.55 -3.77 26.29
CA ASP A 33 -24.33 -2.73 25.30
C ASP A 33 -25.46 -2.68 24.27
N LEU A 34 -25.85 -3.83 23.70
CA LEU A 34 -26.96 -3.91 22.75
C LEU A 34 -28.28 -3.45 23.36
N ARG A 35 -28.58 -3.78 24.62
CA ARG A 35 -29.79 -3.28 25.32
C ARG A 35 -29.79 -1.76 25.41
N GLY A 36 -28.64 -1.15 25.76
CA GLY A 36 -28.49 0.30 25.82
C GLY A 36 -28.61 0.96 24.45
N LEU A 37 -27.98 0.36 23.43
CA LEU A 37 -27.95 0.89 22.07
C LEU A 37 -29.27 0.74 21.32
N HIS A 38 -30.09 -0.26 21.66
CA HIS A 38 -31.34 -0.57 20.96
C HIS A 38 -32.32 0.61 20.90
N ALA A 39 -32.38 1.44 21.94
CA ALA A 39 -33.26 2.61 21.96
C ALA A 39 -32.92 3.64 20.86
N ARG A 40 -31.68 3.63 20.36
CA ARG A 40 -31.16 4.59 19.36
C ARG A 40 -30.97 3.96 17.98
N ALA A 41 -30.32 2.80 17.93
CA ALA A 41 -29.97 2.14 16.67
C ALA A 41 -30.96 1.02 16.27
N GLY A 42 -31.81 0.58 17.20
CA GLY A 42 -32.80 -0.48 16.98
C GLY A 42 -34.15 0.02 16.43
N PRO A 43 -35.04 -0.90 16.04
CA PRO A 43 -34.81 -2.33 15.93
C PRO A 43 -33.88 -2.65 14.75
N TRP A 44 -33.12 -3.74 14.88
CA TRP A 44 -32.22 -4.19 13.83
C TRP A 44 -32.92 -5.17 12.91
N SER A 45 -32.80 -4.91 11.61
CA SER A 45 -33.35 -5.70 10.53
C SER A 45 -32.33 -6.66 9.91
N LEU A 46 -31.06 -6.39 10.17
CA LEU A 46 -29.94 -7.14 9.61
C LEU A 46 -28.89 -7.42 10.68
N VAL A 47 -28.34 -8.62 10.63
CA VAL A 47 -27.04 -8.94 11.22
C VAL A 47 -26.12 -9.36 10.09
N LEU A 48 -25.04 -8.62 9.92
CA LEU A 48 -24.01 -8.81 8.90
C LEU A 48 -22.75 -9.34 9.57
N ILE A 49 -22.16 -10.42 9.05
CA ILE A 49 -20.88 -10.95 9.54
C ILE A 49 -19.88 -11.02 8.39
N SER A 50 -18.76 -10.29 8.52
CA SER A 50 -17.70 -10.19 7.50
C SER A 50 -16.55 -11.18 7.72
N GLY A 51 -16.86 -12.48 7.73
CA GLY A 51 -15.85 -13.55 7.74
C GLY A 51 -15.19 -13.85 9.09
N ASP A 52 -14.31 -14.87 9.04
CA ASP A 52 -13.57 -15.46 10.16
C ASP A 52 -14.47 -15.80 11.36
N LEU A 53 -15.56 -16.52 11.06
CA LEU A 53 -16.51 -16.97 12.07
C LEU A 53 -15.89 -18.06 12.96
N THR A 54 -15.05 -18.90 12.37
CA THR A 54 -14.39 -20.04 13.02
C THR A 54 -12.87 -19.89 12.99
N LEU A 55 -12.12 -20.75 13.70
CA LEU A 55 -10.65 -20.78 13.62
C LEU A 55 -10.12 -21.68 12.50
N THR A 56 -10.84 -22.75 12.16
CA THR A 56 -10.33 -23.79 11.25
C THR A 56 -11.32 -24.25 10.18
N GLY A 57 -12.52 -23.66 10.14
CA GLY A 57 -13.58 -24.05 9.21
C GLY A 57 -14.17 -25.44 9.51
N SER A 58 -14.01 -25.93 10.74
CA SER A 58 -14.51 -27.27 11.08
C SER A 58 -16.02 -27.26 11.34
N PRO A 59 -16.78 -28.31 10.95
CA PRO A 59 -18.21 -28.39 11.23
C PRO A 59 -18.57 -28.20 12.71
N ARG A 60 -17.70 -28.68 13.61
CA ARG A 60 -17.91 -28.55 15.06
C ARG A 60 -17.82 -27.11 15.55
N GLU A 61 -16.97 -26.28 14.93
CA GLU A 61 -16.90 -24.85 15.27
C GLU A 61 -18.16 -24.11 14.80
N PHE A 62 -18.75 -24.48 13.66
CA PHE A 62 -20.04 -23.95 13.22
C PHE A 62 -21.20 -24.40 14.13
N GLU A 63 -21.15 -25.61 14.71
CA GLU A 63 -22.10 -26.01 15.76
C GLU A 63 -21.97 -25.15 17.02
N LEU A 64 -20.74 -24.80 17.43
CA LEU A 64 -20.50 -23.89 18.56
C LEU A 64 -20.98 -22.47 18.25
N LEU A 65 -20.80 -22.01 17.02
CA LEU A 65 -21.30 -20.72 16.55
C LEU A 65 -22.82 -20.61 16.72
N ASN A 66 -23.59 -21.68 16.47
CA ASN A 66 -25.03 -21.68 16.72
C ASN A 66 -25.35 -21.29 18.17
N SER A 67 -24.58 -21.80 19.15
CA SER A 67 -24.82 -21.47 20.55
C SER A 67 -24.58 -19.98 20.87
N ALA A 68 -23.60 -19.35 20.21
CA ALA A 68 -23.35 -17.92 20.34
C ALA A 68 -24.46 -17.10 19.66
N LEU A 69 -24.88 -17.50 18.46
CA LEU A 69 -25.92 -16.80 17.71
C LEU A 69 -27.31 -17.00 18.33
N ASP A 70 -27.66 -18.17 18.85
CA ASP A 70 -28.95 -18.42 19.51
C ASP A 70 -29.14 -17.50 20.72
N SER A 71 -28.07 -17.25 21.47
CA SER A 71 -28.06 -16.25 22.53
C SER A 71 -28.37 -14.85 22.02
N LEU A 72 -27.64 -14.44 20.99
CA LEU A 72 -27.79 -13.12 20.38
C LEU A 72 -29.20 -12.95 19.80
N TRP A 73 -29.72 -13.96 19.09
CA TRP A 73 -31.07 -13.95 18.52
C TRP A 73 -32.16 -13.94 19.58
N THR A 74 -31.93 -14.58 20.73
CA THR A 74 -32.86 -14.52 21.86
C THR A 74 -32.93 -13.09 22.40
N LEU A 75 -31.77 -12.46 22.65
CA LEU A 75 -31.72 -11.05 23.07
C LEU A 75 -32.37 -10.12 22.04
N LEU A 76 -32.04 -10.27 20.76
CA LEU A 76 -32.56 -9.41 19.69
C LEU A 76 -34.09 -9.51 19.61
N ARG A 77 -34.65 -10.71 19.72
CA ARG A 77 -36.11 -10.91 19.78
C ARG A 77 -36.74 -10.30 21.03
N GLU A 78 -36.10 -10.43 22.19
CA GLU A 78 -36.55 -9.77 23.43
C GLU A 78 -36.61 -8.24 23.29
N LEU A 79 -35.67 -7.66 22.53
CA LEU A 79 -35.63 -6.25 22.20
C LEU A 79 -36.66 -5.85 21.12
N GLY A 80 -37.31 -6.81 20.45
CA GLY A 80 -38.25 -6.57 19.36
C GLY A 80 -37.61 -6.46 17.97
N SER A 81 -36.38 -6.97 17.82
CA SER A 81 -35.68 -7.09 16.54
C SER A 81 -35.78 -8.52 15.99
N GLU A 82 -36.15 -8.66 14.71
CA GLU A 82 -36.21 -9.95 14.00
C GLU A 82 -35.30 -9.96 12.75
N PRO A 83 -33.98 -9.76 12.92
CA PRO A 83 -33.09 -9.57 11.80
C PRO A 83 -32.87 -10.85 11.01
N CYS A 84 -32.63 -10.70 9.71
CA CYS A 84 -32.04 -11.78 8.93
C CYS A 84 -30.51 -11.77 9.05
N LEU A 85 -29.90 -12.95 9.00
CA LEU A 85 -28.44 -13.13 9.02
C LEU A 85 -27.92 -13.20 7.58
N LEU A 86 -26.93 -12.37 7.25
CA LEU A 86 -26.18 -12.43 5.99
C LEU A 86 -24.68 -12.45 6.28
N VAL A 87 -23.96 -13.42 5.69
CA VAL A 87 -22.58 -13.75 6.06
C VAL A 87 -21.77 -14.04 4.81
N VAL A 88 -20.54 -13.52 4.78
CA VAL A 88 -19.49 -13.95 3.84
C VAL A 88 -18.40 -14.71 4.60
N PRO A 89 -17.73 -15.69 3.96
CA PRO A 89 -16.65 -16.41 4.62
C PRO A 89 -15.36 -15.58 4.66
N GLY A 90 -14.52 -15.84 5.66
CA GLY A 90 -13.13 -15.37 5.74
C GLY A 90 -12.11 -16.45 5.40
N ASP A 91 -10.85 -16.23 5.74
CA ASP A 91 -9.76 -17.18 5.49
C ASP A 91 -9.81 -18.36 6.46
N HIS A 92 -10.31 -18.15 7.68
CA HIS A 92 -10.40 -19.17 8.72
C HIS A 92 -11.65 -20.05 8.64
N ASP A 93 -12.63 -19.68 7.83
CA ASP A 93 -13.84 -20.48 7.58
C ASP A 93 -13.64 -21.60 6.56
N ILE A 94 -12.43 -21.66 5.99
CA ILE A 94 -12.02 -22.68 5.05
C ILE A 94 -11.48 -23.89 5.81
N ARG A 95 -12.09 -25.05 5.59
CA ARG A 95 -11.56 -26.29 6.15
C ARG A 95 -10.19 -26.61 5.55
N ARG A 96 -9.15 -26.61 6.38
CA ARG A 96 -7.78 -26.95 5.95
C ARG A 96 -7.65 -28.42 5.56
N ASP A 97 -6.74 -28.70 4.62
CA ASP A 97 -6.43 -30.07 4.21
C ASP A 97 -5.71 -30.80 5.36
N PRO A 98 -6.09 -32.04 5.70
CA PRO A 98 -5.39 -32.79 6.76
C PRO A 98 -3.92 -33.07 6.44
N ASN A 99 -3.48 -32.92 5.19
CA ASN A 99 -2.07 -32.98 4.82
C ASN A 99 -1.40 -31.60 4.98
N PRO A 100 -0.51 -31.42 5.99
CA PRO A 100 0.11 -30.12 6.28
C PRO A 100 1.12 -29.65 5.23
N ARG A 101 1.45 -30.49 4.24
CA ARG A 101 2.35 -30.11 3.12
C ARG A 101 1.63 -29.36 2.00
N LEU A 102 0.29 -29.37 2.00
CA LEU A 102 -0.50 -28.67 1.01
C LEU A 102 -0.85 -27.27 1.53
N PRO A 103 -0.68 -26.22 0.72
CA PRO A 103 -1.07 -24.87 1.12
C PRO A 103 -2.58 -24.79 1.34
N ASP A 104 -3.01 -23.85 2.20
CA ASP A 104 -4.42 -23.56 2.43
C ASP A 104 -5.16 -23.26 1.13
N LEU A 105 -6.44 -23.61 1.03
CA LEU A 105 -7.21 -23.58 -0.21
C LEU A 105 -7.18 -22.19 -0.89
N GLY A 106 -7.32 -21.11 -0.12
CA GLY A 106 -7.24 -19.72 -0.62
C GLY A 106 -5.88 -19.34 -1.20
N SER A 107 -4.81 -20.04 -0.81
CA SER A 107 -3.47 -19.94 -1.39
C SER A 107 -3.17 -20.98 -2.46
N ARG A 108 -3.91 -22.10 -2.47
CA ARG A 108 -3.73 -23.22 -3.40
C ARG A 108 -4.32 -22.95 -4.78
N TYR A 109 -5.47 -22.29 -4.82
CA TYR A 109 -6.13 -21.91 -6.07
C TYR A 109 -6.26 -20.40 -6.15
N ARG A 110 -5.98 -19.85 -7.33
CA ARG A 110 -6.21 -18.43 -7.60
C ARG A 110 -7.69 -18.16 -7.79
N ALA A 111 -8.12 -16.97 -7.44
CA ALA A 111 -9.50 -16.55 -7.59
C ALA A 111 -9.99 -16.67 -9.05
N LEU A 112 -9.19 -16.27 -10.05
CA LEU A 112 -9.50 -16.52 -11.46
C LEU A 112 -9.65 -18.02 -11.80
N GLU A 113 -8.81 -18.88 -11.22
CA GLU A 113 -8.89 -20.34 -11.44
C GLU A 113 -10.17 -20.91 -10.81
N ALA A 114 -10.53 -20.45 -9.61
CA ALA A 114 -11.78 -20.79 -8.96
C ALA A 114 -12.98 -20.34 -9.82
N ARG A 115 -13.06 -19.07 -10.22
CA ARG A 115 -14.15 -18.57 -11.09
C ARG A 115 -14.25 -19.34 -12.41
N LYS A 116 -13.12 -19.65 -13.05
CA LYS A 116 -13.11 -20.48 -14.27
C LYS A 116 -13.63 -21.90 -14.03
N ALA A 117 -13.28 -22.52 -12.91
CA ALA A 117 -13.74 -23.85 -12.56
C ALA A 117 -15.27 -23.88 -12.34
N PHE A 118 -15.81 -22.91 -11.60
CA PHE A 118 -17.26 -22.81 -11.32
C PHE A 118 -18.11 -22.38 -12.52
N ARG A 119 -17.50 -21.83 -13.58
CA ARG A 119 -18.17 -21.57 -14.87
C ARG A 119 -18.30 -22.78 -15.78
N ALA A 120 -17.48 -23.81 -15.56
CA ALA A 120 -17.39 -24.92 -16.50
C ALA A 120 -18.72 -25.70 -16.55
N GLU A 121 -19.09 -26.20 -17.73
CA GLU A 121 -20.32 -26.97 -17.92
C GLU A 121 -20.35 -28.29 -17.14
N SER A 122 -19.19 -28.77 -16.70
CA SER A 122 -19.05 -30.03 -15.97
C SER A 122 -18.08 -29.89 -14.81
N PRO A 123 -18.42 -30.38 -13.60
CA PRO A 123 -17.58 -30.18 -12.43
C PRO A 123 -16.16 -30.74 -12.56
N GLY A 124 -15.19 -29.85 -12.43
CA GLY A 124 -13.76 -30.18 -12.46
C GLY A 124 -13.21 -30.60 -11.10
N GLN A 125 -11.92 -30.96 -11.06
CA GLN A 125 -11.23 -31.24 -9.79
C GLN A 125 -11.11 -29.99 -8.90
N VAL A 126 -10.86 -28.82 -9.50
CA VAL A 126 -10.71 -27.54 -8.79
C VAL A 126 -12.02 -27.17 -8.09
N GLU A 127 -13.14 -27.16 -8.83
CA GLU A 127 -14.47 -26.89 -8.27
C GLU A 127 -14.81 -27.82 -7.11
N ARG A 128 -14.66 -29.14 -7.28
CA ARG A 128 -14.91 -30.11 -6.20
C ARG A 128 -14.05 -29.88 -4.96
N THR A 129 -12.79 -29.50 -5.15
CA THR A 129 -11.87 -29.24 -4.04
C THR A 129 -12.23 -27.95 -3.31
N VAL A 130 -12.55 -26.90 -4.07
CA VAL A 130 -12.99 -25.62 -3.51
C VAL A 130 -14.31 -25.79 -2.76
N TRP A 131 -15.31 -26.44 -3.38
CA TRP A 131 -16.59 -26.73 -2.74
C TRP A 131 -16.41 -27.50 -1.43
N LYS A 132 -15.55 -28.53 -1.42
CA LYS A 132 -15.27 -29.31 -0.20
C LYS A 132 -14.66 -28.47 0.93
N GLY A 133 -13.82 -27.49 0.61
CA GLY A 133 -13.21 -26.61 1.62
C GLY A 133 -14.23 -25.70 2.30
N PHE A 134 -15.22 -25.20 1.56
CA PHE A 134 -16.30 -24.33 2.06
C PHE A 134 -17.60 -25.07 2.42
N ALA A 135 -17.64 -26.40 2.29
CA ALA A 135 -18.87 -27.17 2.50
C ALA A 135 -19.47 -26.95 3.89
N ALA A 136 -18.64 -26.96 4.94
CA ALA A 136 -19.09 -26.73 6.31
C ALA A 136 -19.75 -25.35 6.47
N PHE A 137 -19.13 -24.30 5.92
CA PHE A 137 -19.67 -22.94 5.93
C PHE A 137 -21.00 -22.85 5.16
N ASN A 138 -21.04 -23.35 3.91
CA ASN A 138 -22.23 -23.28 3.06
C ASN A 138 -23.41 -24.07 3.64
N ASP A 139 -23.15 -25.29 4.09
CA ASP A 139 -24.17 -26.16 4.69
C ASP A 139 -24.74 -25.51 5.96
N TRP A 140 -23.86 -24.97 6.81
CA TRP A 140 -24.26 -24.23 8.00
C TRP A 140 -25.09 -23.00 7.66
N PHE A 141 -24.63 -22.12 6.76
CA PHE A 141 -25.31 -20.87 6.44
C PHE A 141 -26.68 -21.11 5.78
N SER A 142 -26.76 -22.09 4.87
CA SER A 142 -28.02 -22.51 4.25
C SER A 142 -28.99 -23.07 5.29
N THR A 143 -28.50 -23.93 6.20
CA THR A 143 -29.32 -24.51 7.27
C THR A 143 -29.81 -23.42 8.23
N TRP A 144 -28.94 -22.51 8.66
CA TRP A 144 -29.29 -21.40 9.54
C TRP A 144 -30.44 -20.59 8.96
N ARG A 145 -30.35 -20.21 7.69
CA ARG A 145 -31.37 -19.41 7.01
C ARG A 145 -32.70 -20.14 6.83
N HIS A 146 -32.66 -21.46 6.64
CA HIS A 146 -33.87 -22.25 6.59
C HIS A 146 -34.55 -22.37 7.97
N MET A 147 -33.75 -22.51 9.03
CA MET A 147 -34.23 -22.61 10.42
C MET A 147 -34.69 -21.28 11.01
N HIS A 148 -34.15 -20.15 10.51
CA HIS A 148 -34.43 -18.79 10.97
C HIS A 148 -34.94 -17.91 9.82
N PRO A 149 -36.12 -18.18 9.27
CA PRO A 149 -36.71 -17.32 8.25
C PRO A 149 -37.00 -15.94 8.85
N SER A 150 -36.75 -14.89 8.07
CA SER A 150 -37.10 -13.52 8.43
C SER A 150 -37.98 -12.94 7.33
N SER A 151 -39.08 -12.30 7.73
CA SER A 151 -40.02 -11.62 6.82
C SER A 151 -39.37 -10.46 6.06
N GLN A 152 -38.24 -9.95 6.56
CA GLN A 152 -37.51 -8.84 5.98
C GLN A 152 -36.63 -9.27 4.81
N LEU A 153 -36.23 -10.55 4.74
CA LEU A 153 -35.47 -11.09 3.61
C LEU A 153 -36.42 -11.50 2.48
N THR A 154 -36.65 -10.59 1.53
CA THR A 154 -37.62 -10.77 0.44
C THR A 154 -37.07 -11.58 -0.74
N SER A 155 -35.75 -11.55 -0.95
CA SER A 155 -35.08 -12.29 -2.01
C SER A 155 -33.69 -12.69 -1.57
N PHE A 156 -33.25 -13.87 -1.99
CA PHE A 156 -31.88 -14.32 -1.84
C PHE A 156 -31.49 -15.23 -3.00
N ARG A 157 -30.32 -14.99 -3.57
CA ARG A 157 -29.76 -15.79 -4.64
C ARG A 157 -28.28 -16.07 -4.35
N PRO A 158 -27.85 -17.35 -4.30
CA PRO A 158 -26.43 -17.70 -4.28
C PRO A 158 -25.72 -17.20 -5.55
N GLY A 159 -24.45 -16.83 -5.41
CA GLY A 159 -23.59 -16.38 -6.50
C GLY A 159 -22.71 -17.48 -7.10
N LEU A 160 -21.58 -17.05 -7.68
CA LEU A 160 -20.68 -17.93 -8.43
C LEU A 160 -19.82 -18.80 -7.51
N LEU A 161 -19.14 -18.19 -6.54
CA LEU A 161 -18.26 -18.89 -5.60
C LEU A 161 -19.02 -19.25 -4.31
N PRO A 162 -18.54 -20.26 -3.55
CA PRO A 162 -19.07 -20.57 -2.22
C PRO A 162 -19.19 -19.33 -1.33
N GLY A 163 -20.36 -19.08 -0.76
CA GLY A 163 -20.62 -17.90 0.07
C GLY A 163 -20.93 -16.60 -0.69
N ASP A 164 -20.81 -16.56 -2.02
CA ASP A 164 -21.32 -15.43 -2.79
C ASP A 164 -22.86 -15.40 -2.73
N PHE A 165 -23.45 -14.21 -2.66
CA PHE A 165 -24.90 -14.04 -2.77
C PHE A 165 -25.32 -12.62 -3.14
N ALA A 166 -26.55 -12.49 -3.62
CA ALA A 166 -27.29 -11.24 -3.67
C ALA A 166 -28.62 -11.41 -2.92
N ALA A 167 -28.99 -10.44 -2.09
CA ALA A 167 -30.17 -10.48 -1.24
C ALA A 167 -30.90 -9.15 -1.22
N THR A 168 -32.23 -9.18 -1.15
CA THR A 168 -33.07 -7.99 -1.00
C THR A 168 -33.71 -8.01 0.37
N VAL A 169 -33.45 -6.96 1.15
CA VAL A 169 -33.95 -6.82 2.50
C VAL A 169 -34.84 -5.60 2.56
N ALA A 170 -36.09 -5.78 3.00
CA ALA A 170 -37.06 -4.71 3.12
C ALA A 170 -37.53 -4.59 4.57
N SER A 171 -37.45 -3.39 5.12
CA SER A 171 -37.90 -3.10 6.48
C SER A 171 -38.40 -1.66 6.59
N GLU A 172 -39.52 -1.46 7.26
CA GLU A 172 -40.18 -0.17 7.52
C GLU A 172 -40.16 0.81 6.32
N GLY A 173 -40.36 0.33 5.09
CA GLY A 173 -40.41 1.16 3.88
C GLY A 173 -39.05 1.54 3.27
N VAL A 174 -37.95 0.96 3.75
CA VAL A 174 -36.62 1.01 3.13
C VAL A 174 -36.30 -0.38 2.56
N THR A 175 -35.79 -0.41 1.34
CA THR A 175 -35.36 -1.63 0.66
C THR A 175 -33.88 -1.54 0.32
N VAL A 176 -33.04 -2.41 0.89
CA VAL A 176 -31.60 -2.46 0.63
C VAL A 176 -31.22 -3.74 -0.11
N GLY A 177 -30.32 -3.59 -1.09
CA GLY A 177 -29.72 -4.71 -1.80
C GLY A 177 -28.39 -5.06 -1.15
N VAL A 178 -28.21 -6.29 -0.70
CA VAL A 178 -26.96 -6.77 -0.09
C VAL A 178 -26.27 -7.74 -1.04
N ILE A 179 -25.03 -7.45 -1.39
CA ILE A 179 -24.17 -8.31 -2.22
C ILE A 179 -23.05 -8.81 -1.30
N GLY A 180 -23.03 -10.09 -1.01
CA GLY A 180 -21.92 -10.72 -0.30
C GLY A 180 -20.99 -11.42 -1.28
N LEU A 181 -19.70 -11.09 -1.24
CA LEU A 181 -18.69 -11.72 -2.09
C LEU A 181 -17.61 -12.41 -1.26
N ASN A 182 -17.33 -13.66 -1.60
CA ASN A 182 -16.21 -14.41 -1.08
C ASN A 182 -14.91 -13.79 -1.59
N SER A 183 -14.17 -13.18 -0.67
CA SER A 183 -12.89 -12.55 -0.91
C SER A 183 -11.71 -13.39 -0.39
N SER A 184 -11.88 -14.66 -0.04
CA SER A 184 -10.81 -15.48 0.56
C SER A 184 -9.82 -16.07 -0.47
N PHE A 185 -10.06 -15.85 -1.76
CA PHE A 185 -9.19 -16.36 -2.82
C PHE A 185 -8.14 -15.35 -3.26
N ARG A 186 -6.90 -15.83 -3.43
CA ARG A 186 -5.80 -14.96 -3.81
C ARG A 186 -5.80 -14.60 -5.29
N SER A 187 -5.40 -13.37 -5.60
CA SER A 187 -5.13 -12.91 -6.96
C SER A 187 -4.00 -13.71 -7.62
N SER A 188 -3.98 -13.78 -8.95
CA SER A 188 -2.99 -14.54 -9.72
C SER A 188 -1.58 -13.98 -9.58
N ALA A 189 -0.59 -14.86 -9.42
CA ALA A 189 0.83 -14.52 -9.19
C ALA A 189 1.59 -13.94 -10.40
N ARG A 190 0.88 -13.45 -11.43
CA ARG A 190 1.51 -12.81 -12.58
C ARG A 190 1.91 -11.35 -12.31
N ASP A 191 1.27 -10.71 -11.34
CA ASP A 191 1.51 -9.32 -10.97
C ASP A 191 1.66 -9.28 -9.44
N GLY A 192 2.89 -9.13 -8.95
CA GLY A 192 3.22 -9.14 -7.51
C GLY A 192 2.77 -7.91 -6.72
N LEU A 193 1.95 -7.02 -7.29
CA LEU A 193 1.35 -5.89 -6.57
C LEU A 193 -0.10 -5.67 -6.97
N GLU A 194 -0.95 -5.97 -6.01
CA GLU A 194 -2.24 -5.39 -5.67
C GLU A 194 -2.88 -6.38 -4.70
N GLY A 195 -3.89 -5.96 -3.94
CA GLY A 195 -4.46 -6.72 -2.82
C GLY A 195 -4.39 -8.24 -3.01
N MET A 196 -3.89 -8.93 -1.97
CA MET A 196 -3.59 -10.37 -2.05
C MET A 196 -4.79 -11.18 -2.53
N ASN A 197 -5.99 -10.64 -2.37
CA ASN A 197 -7.27 -11.23 -2.63
C ASN A 197 -8.00 -10.43 -3.74
N GLU A 198 -8.90 -11.07 -4.46
CA GLU A 198 -9.69 -10.39 -5.50
C GLU A 198 -11.16 -10.77 -5.43
N ILE A 199 -11.99 -9.80 -5.76
CA ILE A 199 -13.42 -9.96 -6.08
C ILE A 199 -13.64 -9.39 -7.48
N ASP A 200 -14.63 -9.90 -8.19
CA ASP A 200 -14.81 -9.63 -9.61
C ASP A 200 -16.28 -9.33 -9.95
N VAL A 201 -16.50 -8.51 -10.99
CA VAL A 201 -17.84 -8.20 -11.53
C VAL A 201 -18.60 -9.49 -11.87
N GLU A 202 -17.90 -10.51 -12.34
CA GLU A 202 -18.48 -11.81 -12.69
C GLU A 202 -19.23 -12.46 -11.51
N GLN A 203 -18.70 -12.34 -10.28
CA GLN A 203 -19.36 -12.88 -9.09
C GLN A 203 -20.69 -12.17 -8.82
N VAL A 204 -20.73 -10.86 -9.00
CA VAL A 204 -21.93 -10.04 -8.80
C VAL A 204 -22.96 -10.29 -9.89
N GLU A 205 -22.55 -10.36 -11.16
CA GLU A 205 -23.47 -10.71 -12.25
C GLU A 205 -24.07 -12.10 -12.01
N ALA A 206 -23.28 -13.09 -11.62
CA ALA A 206 -23.82 -14.41 -11.26
C ALA A 206 -24.83 -14.37 -10.10
N ALA A 207 -24.51 -13.64 -9.03
CA ALA A 207 -25.36 -13.49 -7.85
C ALA A 207 -26.66 -12.74 -8.15
N THR A 208 -26.66 -11.81 -9.11
CA THR A 208 -27.83 -11.01 -9.50
C THR A 208 -28.60 -11.58 -10.68
N GLY A 209 -28.13 -12.69 -11.27
CA GLY A 209 -28.81 -13.36 -12.37
C GLY A 209 -28.48 -12.88 -13.76
N GLN A 210 -27.27 -12.38 -13.93
CA GLN A 210 -26.73 -11.80 -15.16
C GLN A 210 -27.46 -10.50 -15.56
N ASP A 211 -28.16 -9.87 -14.61
CA ASP A 211 -28.80 -8.58 -14.79
C ASP A 211 -28.71 -7.75 -13.51
N LEU A 212 -27.49 -7.34 -13.19
CA LEU A 212 -27.21 -6.46 -12.05
C LEU A 212 -28.06 -5.18 -12.06
N ARG A 213 -28.33 -4.61 -13.24
CA ARG A 213 -29.08 -3.34 -13.35
C ARG A 213 -30.55 -3.52 -13.00
N ALA A 214 -31.20 -4.56 -13.51
CA ALA A 214 -32.59 -4.85 -13.16
C ALA A 214 -32.70 -5.22 -11.68
N TRP A 215 -31.77 -6.04 -11.17
CA TRP A 215 -31.73 -6.41 -9.77
C TRP A 215 -31.51 -5.20 -8.86
N ALA A 216 -30.63 -4.26 -9.20
CA ALA A 216 -30.32 -3.10 -8.34
C ALA A 216 -31.41 -2.00 -8.36
N ARG A 217 -32.31 -1.98 -9.34
CA ARG A 217 -33.32 -0.93 -9.55
C ARG A 217 -34.33 -0.71 -8.41
N PRO A 218 -34.88 -1.73 -7.72
CA PRO A 218 -35.88 -1.55 -6.68
C PRO A 218 -35.29 -1.20 -5.31
N HIS A 219 -33.97 -1.09 -5.17
CA HIS A 219 -33.29 -0.84 -3.90
C HIS A 219 -33.01 0.65 -3.70
N ASP A 220 -33.15 1.13 -2.47
CA ASP A 220 -32.82 2.50 -2.06
C ASP A 220 -31.31 2.68 -1.84
N ALA A 221 -30.63 1.65 -1.33
CA ALA A 221 -29.19 1.61 -1.13
C ALA A 221 -28.62 0.21 -1.40
N LEU A 222 -27.33 0.15 -1.73
CA LEU A 222 -26.60 -1.10 -1.93
C LEU A 222 -25.53 -1.28 -0.86
N LEU A 223 -25.44 -2.49 -0.31
CA LEU A 223 -24.44 -2.91 0.66
C LEU A 223 -23.55 -3.98 0.02
N LEU A 224 -22.26 -3.72 -0.15
CA LEU A 224 -21.27 -4.71 -0.54
C LEU A 224 -20.62 -5.26 0.73
N LEU A 225 -20.75 -6.57 0.98
CA LEU A 225 -20.16 -7.25 2.14
C LEU A 225 -18.99 -8.13 1.68
N THR A 226 -17.81 -7.92 2.28
CA THR A 226 -16.61 -8.74 2.06
C THR A 226 -15.92 -9.02 3.39
N HIS A 227 -15.15 -10.10 3.50
CA HIS A 227 -14.27 -10.26 4.66
C HIS A 227 -13.11 -9.25 4.59
N HIS A 228 -12.33 -9.32 3.53
CA HIS A 228 -11.19 -8.44 3.30
C HIS A 228 -11.60 -6.97 3.02
N PRO A 229 -10.88 -5.99 3.58
CA PRO A 229 -11.09 -4.57 3.31
C PRO A 229 -10.52 -4.17 1.94
N PRO A 230 -10.88 -2.99 1.40
CA PRO A 230 -10.37 -2.47 0.13
C PRO A 230 -8.84 -2.53 -0.01
N SER A 231 -8.09 -2.31 1.07
CA SER A 231 -6.62 -2.35 1.08
C SER A 231 -6.03 -3.74 0.81
N LYS A 232 -6.81 -4.81 1.03
CA LYS A 232 -6.42 -6.20 0.76
C LYS A 232 -7.03 -6.75 -0.54
N LEU A 233 -7.90 -6.00 -1.20
CA LEU A 233 -8.52 -6.36 -2.47
C LEU A 233 -7.78 -5.74 -3.64
N ARG A 234 -7.74 -6.44 -4.78
CA ARG A 234 -7.16 -5.90 -6.01
C ARG A 234 -7.89 -4.62 -6.46
N ASP A 235 -7.18 -3.50 -6.50
CA ASP A 235 -7.79 -2.18 -6.66
C ASP A 235 -8.48 -2.00 -8.02
N ALA A 236 -7.85 -2.47 -9.09
CA ALA A 236 -8.41 -2.37 -10.45
C ALA A 236 -9.80 -3.05 -10.56
N LEU A 237 -9.91 -4.28 -10.05
CA LEU A 237 -11.18 -5.04 -10.10
C LEU A 237 -12.21 -4.49 -9.11
N LEU A 238 -11.77 -4.03 -7.94
CA LEU A 238 -12.65 -3.37 -6.97
C LEU A 238 -13.21 -2.06 -7.54
N THR A 239 -12.40 -1.27 -8.24
CA THR A 239 -12.81 -0.03 -8.89
C THR A 239 -13.79 -0.32 -10.04
N GLU A 240 -13.49 -1.30 -10.90
CA GLU A 240 -14.43 -1.72 -11.95
C GLU A 240 -15.77 -2.17 -11.37
N LEU A 241 -15.74 -2.99 -10.32
CA LEU A 241 -16.94 -3.44 -9.62
C LEU A 241 -17.72 -2.26 -9.03
N GLY A 242 -17.01 -1.33 -8.41
CA GLY A 242 -17.55 -0.11 -7.84
C GLY A 242 -18.28 0.75 -8.88
N GLU A 243 -17.67 0.97 -10.04
CA GLU A 243 -18.29 1.70 -11.15
C GLU A 243 -19.56 1.02 -11.68
N ARG A 244 -19.58 -0.33 -11.69
CA ARG A 244 -20.75 -1.13 -12.08
C ARG A 244 -21.89 -1.01 -11.07
N LEU A 245 -21.56 -0.91 -9.78
CA LEU A 245 -22.51 -0.77 -8.68
C LEU A 245 -22.89 0.69 -8.37
N ALA A 246 -22.20 1.67 -8.94
CA ALA A 246 -22.49 3.09 -8.80
C ALA A 246 -23.72 3.50 -9.62
N PHE A 247 -24.91 3.39 -9.02
CA PHE A 247 -26.16 3.86 -9.60
C PHE A 247 -26.48 5.29 -9.16
N PRO A 248 -26.83 6.20 -10.09
CA PRO A 248 -27.20 7.57 -9.74
C PRO A 248 -28.32 7.62 -8.68
N GLY A 249 -28.14 8.43 -7.65
CA GLY A 249 -29.12 8.62 -6.58
C GLY A 249 -29.23 7.46 -5.58
N ARG A 250 -28.34 6.46 -5.64
CA ARG A 250 -28.28 5.35 -4.69
C ARG A 250 -26.89 5.23 -4.07
N PRO A 251 -26.77 5.28 -2.75
CA PRO A 251 -25.50 5.09 -2.09
C PRO A 251 -25.08 3.62 -2.11
N LEU A 252 -23.76 3.41 -2.22
CA LEU A 252 -23.11 2.11 -2.08
C LEU A 252 -22.21 2.14 -0.84
N LEU A 253 -22.47 1.25 0.10
CA LEU A 253 -21.68 1.09 1.32
C LEU A 253 -20.91 -0.22 1.22
N HIS A 254 -19.60 -0.17 1.44
CA HIS A 254 -18.75 -1.37 1.43
C HIS A 254 -18.43 -1.76 2.87
N LEU A 255 -19.11 -2.78 3.39
CA LEU A 255 -18.92 -3.33 4.71
C LEU A 255 -17.87 -4.44 4.70
N CYS A 256 -16.83 -4.30 5.51
CA CYS A 256 -15.73 -5.26 5.58
C CYS A 256 -15.16 -5.45 6.99
N GLY A 257 -14.46 -6.56 7.19
CA GLY A 257 -13.69 -6.81 8.42
C GLY A 257 -12.32 -6.16 8.34
N ASP A 258 -11.82 -5.62 9.44
CA ASP A 258 -10.41 -5.22 9.57
C ASP A 258 -9.93 -5.22 11.03
N ARG A 259 -8.63 -5.44 11.24
CA ARG A 259 -7.99 -5.23 12.56
C ARG A 259 -7.65 -3.75 12.71
N LEU A 260 -8.39 -3.03 13.55
CA LEU A 260 -8.06 -1.64 13.87
C LEU A 260 -6.84 -1.57 14.78
N THR A 261 -5.66 -1.34 14.20
CA THR A 261 -4.47 -1.00 14.97
C THR A 261 -4.60 0.37 15.64
N GLU A 262 -3.89 0.59 16.76
CA GLU A 262 -3.87 1.87 17.48
C GLU A 262 -3.61 3.07 16.52
N GLY A 263 -4.63 3.94 16.38
CA GLY A 263 -4.64 5.10 15.49
C GLY A 263 -5.46 4.95 14.20
N GLY A 264 -6.05 3.78 13.93
CA GLY A 264 -7.01 3.56 12.83
C GLY A 264 -8.41 4.07 13.18
N SER A 265 -9.12 4.62 12.20
CA SER A 265 -10.52 5.04 12.30
C SER A 265 -11.42 4.06 11.52
N LEU A 266 -12.60 3.74 12.03
CA LEU A 266 -13.62 2.93 11.32
C LEU A 266 -14.08 3.56 9.99
N LEU A 267 -13.82 4.86 9.81
CA LEU A 267 -14.06 5.65 8.59
C LEU A 267 -12.75 6.02 7.87
N GLY A 268 -11.64 5.36 8.21
CA GLY A 268 -10.26 5.80 7.95
C GLY A 268 -9.77 5.68 6.50
N VAL A 269 -10.59 5.19 5.57
CA VAL A 269 -10.29 5.24 4.13
C VAL A 269 -11.06 6.42 3.54
N PRO A 270 -10.42 7.38 2.85
CA PRO A 270 -11.15 8.42 2.14
C PRO A 270 -12.18 7.77 1.22
N PRO A 271 -13.43 8.26 1.21
CA PRO A 271 -14.48 7.60 0.47
C PRO A 271 -14.09 7.54 -1.00
N ARG A 272 -14.31 6.37 -1.61
CA ARG A 272 -14.08 6.19 -3.04
C ARG A 272 -15.18 6.93 -3.79
N PRO A 273 -14.93 7.40 -5.02
CA PRO A 273 -15.92 8.16 -5.80
C PRO A 273 -17.29 7.49 -5.95
N TRP A 274 -17.35 6.17 -5.75
CA TRP A 274 -18.52 5.33 -5.92
C TRP A 274 -18.98 4.62 -4.64
N SER A 275 -18.22 4.67 -3.53
CA SER A 275 -18.64 4.03 -2.28
C SER A 275 -17.97 4.60 -1.03
N ARG A 276 -18.64 4.38 0.11
CA ARG A 276 -18.06 4.59 1.43
C ARG A 276 -17.76 3.23 2.07
N SER A 277 -16.51 3.00 2.44
CA SER A 277 -16.11 1.80 3.18
C SER A 277 -16.41 1.95 4.67
N LEU A 278 -17.05 0.95 5.24
CA LEU A 278 -17.42 0.85 6.65
C LEU A 278 -16.75 -0.41 7.20
N HIS A 279 -15.86 -0.24 8.16
CA HIS A 279 -15.13 -1.34 8.75
C HIS A 279 -15.86 -1.79 10.02
N ALA A 280 -16.03 -3.09 10.23
CA ALA A 280 -16.27 -3.63 11.57
C ALA A 280 -14.93 -4.10 12.12
N SER A 281 -14.63 -3.70 13.35
CA SER A 281 -13.54 -4.30 14.11
C SER A 281 -13.84 -5.78 14.36
N ASP A 282 -12.80 -6.53 14.67
CA ASP A 282 -12.96 -7.84 15.27
C ASP A 282 -13.70 -7.69 16.61
N LEU A 283 -14.62 -8.61 16.95
CA LEU A 283 -15.52 -8.40 18.10
C LEU A 283 -14.82 -8.51 19.45
N PHE A 284 -13.85 -9.43 19.59
CA PHE A 284 -13.16 -9.71 20.86
C PHE A 284 -11.72 -10.24 20.69
N SER A 285 -11.05 -10.06 19.55
CA SER A 285 -9.71 -10.66 19.35
C SER A 285 -8.59 -9.90 20.07
N GLU A 286 -8.72 -8.58 20.24
CA GLU A 286 -7.82 -7.73 21.04
C GLU A 286 -8.53 -7.20 22.30
N LEU A 287 -7.93 -7.46 23.47
CA LEU A 287 -8.43 -6.94 24.74
C LEU A 287 -7.79 -5.58 25.05
N PRO A 288 -8.49 -4.70 25.79
CA PRO A 288 -7.94 -3.46 26.31
C PRO A 288 -6.62 -3.70 27.05
N ARG A 289 -5.56 -2.98 26.67
CA ARG A 289 -4.24 -3.07 27.32
C ARG A 289 -4.16 -2.34 28.66
N SER A 290 -5.09 -1.41 28.90
CA SER A 290 -5.24 -0.63 30.12
C SER A 290 -6.68 -0.11 30.24
N SER A 291 -7.04 0.45 31.40
CA SER A 291 -8.40 0.96 31.67
C SER A 291 -8.86 2.11 30.76
N HIS A 292 -7.97 2.67 29.94
CA HIS A 292 -8.28 3.76 29.02
C HIS A 292 -7.93 3.45 27.56
N ALA A 293 -7.47 2.23 27.26
CA ALA A 293 -7.12 1.83 25.91
C ALA A 293 -8.26 1.02 25.27
N PRO A 294 -8.90 1.51 24.20
CA PRO A 294 -9.95 0.75 23.50
C PRO A 294 -9.40 -0.52 22.86
N GLY A 295 -10.13 -1.63 23.01
CA GLY A 295 -9.85 -2.90 22.35
C GLY A 295 -10.66 -3.10 21.06
N SER A 296 -11.08 -4.33 20.86
CA SER A 296 -11.93 -4.83 19.76
C SER A 296 -13.41 -4.53 19.97
N GLY A 297 -14.25 -4.56 18.93
CA GLY A 297 -15.67 -4.20 19.05
C GLY A 297 -16.49 -4.40 17.78
N TYR A 298 -17.57 -3.65 17.59
CA TYR A 298 -18.47 -3.82 16.45
C TYR A 298 -19.07 -2.50 15.95
N LEU A 299 -19.76 -2.57 14.81
CA LEU A 299 -20.44 -1.41 14.22
C LEU A 299 -21.94 -1.67 14.13
N ALA A 300 -22.76 -0.78 14.70
CA ALA A 300 -24.17 -0.70 14.33
C ALA A 300 -24.41 0.45 13.36
N GLY A 301 -25.33 0.28 12.42
CA GLY A 301 -25.68 1.31 11.46
C GLY A 301 -27.18 1.40 11.24
N GLN A 302 -27.64 2.57 10.80
CA GLN A 302 -29.04 2.81 10.48
C GLN A 302 -29.18 3.73 9.27
N LEU A 303 -29.98 3.31 8.30
CA LEU A 303 -30.42 4.14 7.18
C LEU A 303 -31.81 4.70 7.51
N GLN A 304 -32.00 5.99 7.34
CA GLN A 304 -33.30 6.66 7.48
C GLN A 304 -33.61 7.43 6.19
N LEU A 305 -34.78 7.22 5.61
CA LEU A 305 -35.24 7.94 4.42
C LEU A 305 -36.33 8.96 4.77
N THR A 306 -36.20 10.16 4.20
CA THR A 306 -37.12 11.29 4.37
C THR A 306 -37.44 11.94 3.02
N GLY A 307 -38.58 11.57 2.43
CA GLY A 307 -38.99 12.11 1.13
C GLY A 307 -38.04 11.68 0.01
N MET A 308 -37.35 12.64 -0.62
CA MET A 308 -36.35 12.38 -1.69
C MET A 308 -34.90 12.26 -1.18
N GLY A 309 -34.69 12.27 0.15
CA GLY A 309 -33.36 12.17 0.76
C GLY A 309 -33.31 11.16 1.90
N GLY A 310 -32.23 11.21 2.68
CA GLY A 310 -32.03 10.33 3.82
C GLY A 310 -30.80 10.70 4.65
N ARG A 311 -30.43 9.81 5.55
CA ARG A 311 -29.18 9.86 6.31
C ARG A 311 -28.74 8.48 6.74
N LEU A 312 -27.44 8.34 6.91
CA LEU A 312 -26.78 7.20 7.50
C LEU A 312 -26.30 7.60 8.90
N GLU A 313 -26.70 6.86 9.93
CA GLU A 313 -26.18 7.01 11.28
C GLU A 313 -25.38 5.76 11.65
N LEU A 314 -24.18 5.96 12.19
CA LEU A 314 -23.23 4.90 12.56
C LEU A 314 -22.91 4.98 14.06
N PHE A 315 -22.85 3.83 14.71
CA PHE A 315 -22.57 3.68 16.13
C PHE A 315 -21.38 2.72 16.33
N PRO A 316 -20.14 3.24 16.20
CA PRO A 316 -18.91 2.53 16.58
C PRO A 316 -18.93 2.05 18.03
N ARG A 317 -18.66 0.77 18.29
CA ARG A 317 -18.51 0.23 19.65
C ARG A 317 -17.12 -0.38 19.83
N SER A 318 -16.53 -0.22 21.00
CA SER A 318 -15.23 -0.79 21.37
C SER A 318 -15.26 -1.33 22.79
N THR A 319 -14.48 -2.37 23.06
CA THR A 319 -14.29 -2.92 24.40
C THR A 319 -13.39 -2.01 25.24
N PHE A 320 -13.70 -1.92 26.53
CA PHE A 320 -12.92 -1.23 27.56
C PHE A 320 -12.89 -2.07 28.83
N MET A 321 -11.86 -1.85 29.66
CA MET A 321 -11.77 -2.43 30.99
C MET A 321 -12.00 -1.33 32.01
N THR A 322 -12.98 -1.51 32.89
CA THR A 322 -13.24 -0.56 33.98
C THR A 322 -12.14 -0.64 35.05
N GLU A 323 -12.10 0.34 35.96
CA GLU A 323 -11.11 0.37 37.06
C GLU A 323 -11.20 -0.86 37.99
N ASP A 324 -12.40 -1.43 38.15
CA ASP A 324 -12.67 -2.66 38.89
C ASP A 324 -12.36 -3.94 38.11
N GLY A 325 -11.90 -3.83 36.85
CA GLY A 325 -11.50 -4.95 36.03
C GLY A 325 -12.66 -5.65 35.30
N THR A 326 -13.82 -5.00 35.19
CA THR A 326 -14.98 -5.50 34.43
C THR A 326 -14.84 -5.11 32.95
N LEU A 327 -15.09 -6.06 32.05
CA LEU A 327 -15.11 -5.79 30.61
C LEU A 327 -16.45 -5.16 30.23
N VAL A 328 -16.41 -4.02 29.53
CA VAL A 328 -17.59 -3.31 29.02
C VAL A 328 -17.42 -2.97 27.54
N LEU A 329 -18.54 -2.75 26.85
CA LEU A 329 -18.59 -2.25 25.48
C LEU A 329 -19.22 -0.85 25.48
N GLU A 330 -18.50 0.12 24.92
CA GLU A 330 -18.85 1.54 24.95
C GLU A 330 -18.60 2.21 23.59
N PRO A 331 -19.04 3.48 23.35
CA PRO A 331 -18.75 4.15 22.08
C PRO A 331 -17.24 4.21 21.80
N ASP A 332 -16.81 3.88 20.57
CA ASP A 332 -15.38 3.88 20.23
C ASP A 332 -14.80 5.30 20.14
N THR A 333 -14.07 5.68 21.18
CA THR A 333 -13.43 7.01 21.32
C THR A 333 -12.26 7.25 20.34
N ARG A 334 -11.77 6.23 19.62
CA ARG A 334 -10.82 6.43 18.50
C ARG A 334 -11.49 7.05 17.29
N THR A 335 -12.74 6.66 17.06
CA THR A 335 -13.51 7.08 15.88
C THR A 335 -14.40 8.29 16.20
N LEU A 336 -14.90 8.39 17.43
CA LEU A 336 -15.78 9.46 17.88
C LEU A 336 -14.99 10.59 18.57
N SER A 337 -15.22 11.84 18.15
CA SER A 337 -14.59 13.01 18.77
C SER A 337 -15.47 13.63 19.87
N GLY A 338 -14.93 13.81 21.07
CA GLY A 338 -15.66 14.37 22.23
C GLY A 338 -16.75 13.44 22.75
N ASP A 339 -17.83 13.99 23.32
CA ASP A 339 -18.93 13.23 23.92
C ASP A 339 -19.94 12.69 22.87
N ARG A 340 -19.50 12.50 21.62
CA ARG A 340 -20.38 12.00 20.56
C ARG A 340 -20.54 10.50 20.70
N GLU A 341 -21.77 10.02 20.57
CA GLU A 341 -22.08 8.59 20.63
C GLU A 341 -22.39 7.97 19.25
N SER A 342 -22.49 8.80 18.20
CA SER A 342 -22.76 8.36 16.82
C SER A 342 -22.19 9.32 15.78
N ILE A 343 -22.12 8.86 14.53
CA ILE A 343 -21.69 9.62 13.36
C ILE A 343 -22.86 9.69 12.39
N GLU A 344 -23.36 10.90 12.14
CA GLU A 344 -24.41 11.15 11.16
C GLU A 344 -23.79 11.61 9.84
N ILE A 345 -24.16 10.95 8.74
CA ILE A 345 -23.71 11.24 7.38
C ILE A 345 -24.95 11.52 6.52
N PRO A 346 -25.09 12.72 5.95
CA PRO A 346 -26.26 13.08 5.13
C PRO A 346 -26.23 12.32 3.80
N TRP A 347 -27.41 12.04 3.23
CA TRP A 347 -27.53 11.31 1.95
C TRP A 347 -26.69 11.90 0.83
N SER A 348 -26.62 13.24 0.74
CA SER A 348 -25.84 13.94 -0.28
C SER A 348 -24.36 13.58 -0.28
N GLU A 349 -23.77 13.27 0.89
CA GLU A 349 -22.37 12.84 0.99
C GLU A 349 -22.18 11.35 0.62
N LEU A 350 -23.27 10.58 0.58
CA LEU A 350 -23.28 9.17 0.18
C LEU A 350 -23.51 9.01 -1.34
N LEU A 351 -24.12 10.00 -1.99
CA LEU A 351 -24.47 9.99 -3.41
C LEU A 351 -23.33 10.41 -4.36
N GLN A 352 -22.08 10.24 -3.96
CA GLN A 352 -20.89 10.78 -4.63
C GLN A 352 -20.99 10.71 -6.16
N GLU A 353 -20.82 11.87 -6.80
CA GLU A 353 -21.04 12.04 -8.23
C GLU A 353 -20.04 11.22 -9.04
N ARG A 354 -20.53 10.53 -10.08
CA ARG A 354 -19.64 10.11 -11.17
C ARG A 354 -18.92 11.36 -11.67
N PRO A 355 -17.58 11.36 -11.84
CA PRO A 355 -17.00 12.29 -12.79
C PRO A 355 -17.72 12.04 -14.11
N SER A 356 -18.49 13.04 -14.56
CA SER A 356 -19.30 12.94 -15.75
C SER A 356 -18.44 12.46 -16.90
N SER A 357 -18.84 11.34 -17.50
CA SER A 357 -18.27 10.83 -18.75
C SER A 357 -18.22 11.97 -19.75
N VAL A 358 -17.01 12.42 -20.10
CA VAL A 358 -16.80 13.34 -21.21
C VAL A 358 -17.20 12.58 -22.47
N SER A 359 -18.42 12.83 -22.95
CA SER A 359 -18.77 12.54 -24.34
C SER A 359 -18.07 13.58 -25.23
N PRO A 360 -17.61 13.19 -26.43
CA PRO A 360 -16.72 14.02 -27.24
C PRO A 360 -17.49 15.23 -27.76
N SER A 361 -17.20 16.41 -27.22
CA SER A 361 -17.59 17.65 -27.89
C SER A 361 -16.74 17.80 -29.15
N ALA A 362 -17.41 18.21 -30.22
CA ALA A 362 -16.82 18.59 -31.51
C ALA A 362 -15.70 19.64 -31.32
N PRO A 363 -14.76 19.75 -32.29
CA PRO A 363 -13.40 20.21 -32.04
C PRO A 363 -13.40 21.65 -31.56
N GLU A 364 -13.17 21.83 -30.26
CA GLU A 364 -12.68 23.09 -29.75
C GLU A 364 -11.24 23.24 -30.23
N ALA A 365 -10.91 24.44 -30.72
CA ALA A 365 -9.63 24.75 -31.34
C ALA A 365 -8.47 24.23 -30.49
N PRO A 366 -7.37 23.76 -31.12
CA PRO A 366 -6.31 23.06 -30.41
C PRO A 366 -5.81 23.92 -29.25
N ALA A 367 -5.92 23.39 -28.03
CA ALA A 367 -5.18 23.92 -26.90
C ALA A 367 -3.71 24.02 -27.32
N PRO A 368 -3.03 25.13 -26.98
CA PRO A 368 -1.67 25.36 -27.44
C PRO A 368 -0.81 24.17 -27.01
N ARG A 369 -0.07 23.61 -27.96
CA ARG A 369 1.00 22.64 -27.65
C ARG A 369 1.80 23.18 -26.47
N PRO A 370 2.24 22.35 -25.51
CA PRO A 370 3.12 22.80 -24.44
C PRO A 370 4.31 23.50 -25.10
N THR A 371 4.35 24.82 -24.94
CA THR A 371 5.47 25.63 -25.34
C THR A 371 6.66 25.14 -24.55
N ARG A 372 7.79 24.96 -25.23
CA ARG A 372 9.09 24.68 -24.63
C ARG A 372 9.23 25.50 -23.33
N PRO A 373 9.50 24.85 -22.17
CA PRO A 373 9.47 25.54 -20.89
C PRO A 373 10.47 26.71 -20.90
N GLU A 374 10.07 27.83 -20.30
CA GLU A 374 10.96 28.98 -20.09
C GLU A 374 12.21 28.53 -19.30
N PRO A 375 13.39 29.07 -19.62
CA PRO A 375 14.61 28.75 -18.89
C PRO A 375 14.50 29.17 -17.42
N PRO A 376 15.11 28.41 -16.48
CA PRO A 376 15.03 28.69 -15.05
C PRO A 376 15.56 30.08 -14.73
N SER A 377 14.97 30.72 -13.70
CA SER A 377 15.43 32.03 -13.24
C SER A 377 16.90 31.96 -12.79
N PRO A 378 17.70 33.03 -13.01
CA PRO A 378 19.13 33.04 -12.71
C PRO A 378 19.47 32.76 -11.23
N ASP A 379 18.51 32.96 -10.32
CA ASP A 379 18.72 32.87 -8.87
C ASP A 379 18.24 31.53 -8.27
N SER A 380 17.65 30.64 -9.07
CA SER A 380 17.19 29.33 -8.59
C SER A 380 18.36 28.33 -8.40
N PRO A 381 18.41 27.57 -7.30
CA PRO A 381 19.45 26.56 -7.10
C PRO A 381 19.29 25.40 -8.10
N ILE A 382 20.39 24.69 -8.37
CA ILE A 382 20.41 23.47 -9.15
C ILE A 382 19.88 22.34 -8.26
N ARG A 383 18.81 21.66 -8.69
CA ARG A 383 18.15 20.60 -7.90
C ARG A 383 18.50 19.22 -8.40
N ILE A 384 19.06 18.39 -7.52
CA ILE A 384 19.45 17.01 -7.79
C ILE A 384 18.63 16.10 -6.87
N LEU A 385 17.81 15.22 -7.44
CA LEU A 385 17.14 14.17 -6.68
C LEU A 385 18.09 12.97 -6.56
N HIS A 386 18.38 12.52 -5.34
CA HIS A 386 19.23 11.37 -5.07
C HIS A 386 18.43 10.25 -4.40
N LEU A 387 18.24 9.17 -5.16
CA LEU A 387 17.60 7.93 -4.72
C LEU A 387 18.63 6.80 -4.65
N SER A 388 18.33 5.77 -3.87
CA SER A 388 19.09 4.53 -3.82
C SER A 388 18.21 3.38 -3.34
N ASP A 389 18.61 2.14 -3.65
CA ASP A 389 17.98 0.94 -3.10
C ASP A 389 16.47 0.95 -3.38
N LEU A 390 16.13 1.07 -4.67
CA LEU A 390 14.75 1.07 -5.13
C LEU A 390 14.10 -0.30 -4.94
N HIS A 391 14.88 -1.38 -5.09
CA HIS A 391 14.45 -2.78 -4.99
C HIS A 391 13.14 -3.06 -5.74
N VAL A 392 13.04 -2.54 -6.97
CA VAL A 392 11.83 -2.72 -7.79
C VAL A 392 11.68 -4.20 -8.10
N GLU A 393 10.58 -4.79 -7.64
CA GLU A 393 10.22 -6.17 -7.96
C GLU A 393 9.43 -6.22 -9.28
N ALA A 394 9.36 -7.38 -9.96
CA ALA A 394 8.69 -7.51 -11.25
C ALA A 394 7.18 -7.19 -11.19
N GLY A 395 6.57 -7.41 -10.02
CA GLY A 395 5.19 -7.01 -9.72
C GLY A 395 5.02 -5.51 -9.48
N GLN A 396 6.13 -4.79 -9.42
CA GLN A 396 6.35 -3.37 -9.24
C GLN A 396 5.31 -2.48 -9.94
N ASP A 397 4.53 -1.60 -9.30
CA ASP A 397 3.90 -0.50 -10.04
C ASP A 397 4.77 0.75 -9.87
N PRO A 398 5.49 1.15 -10.93
CA PRO A 398 6.14 2.46 -11.05
C PRO A 398 5.34 3.62 -10.45
N HIS A 399 4.04 3.67 -10.72
CA HIS A 399 3.20 4.78 -10.34
C HIS A 399 3.03 4.86 -8.81
N ASN A 400 2.92 3.71 -8.14
CA ASN A 400 2.79 3.62 -6.68
C ASN A 400 4.10 3.96 -5.94
N LEU A 401 5.24 3.77 -6.60
CA LEU A 401 6.52 4.27 -6.11
C LEU A 401 6.64 5.78 -6.29
N LEU A 402 6.21 6.28 -7.45
CA LEU A 402 6.34 7.69 -7.83
C LEU A 402 5.38 8.59 -7.08
N GLN A 403 4.10 8.22 -6.92
CA GLN A 403 3.08 9.13 -6.37
C GLN A 403 3.42 9.71 -5.00
N PRO A 404 3.82 8.91 -3.99
CA PRO A 404 4.18 9.45 -2.68
C PRO A 404 5.40 10.37 -2.76
N LEU A 405 6.40 10.01 -3.57
CA LEU A 405 7.60 10.82 -3.79
C LEU A 405 7.25 12.14 -4.50
N ALA A 406 6.39 12.09 -5.51
CA ALA A 406 5.96 13.25 -6.27
C ALA A 406 5.10 14.20 -5.42
N ALA A 407 4.22 13.66 -4.59
CA ALA A 407 3.42 14.43 -3.63
C ALA A 407 4.31 15.17 -2.62
N ASP A 408 5.39 14.55 -2.15
CA ASP A 408 6.33 15.19 -1.22
C ASP A 408 7.18 16.26 -1.90
N LEU A 409 7.71 15.96 -3.09
CA LEU A 409 8.49 16.90 -3.88
C LEU A 409 7.65 18.14 -4.26
N ARG A 410 6.44 17.97 -4.80
CA ARG A 410 5.56 19.09 -5.19
C ARG A 410 4.87 19.77 -4.02
N GLY A 411 4.66 19.06 -2.91
CA GLY A 411 3.94 19.58 -1.74
C GLY A 411 4.57 20.87 -1.23
N LYS A 412 3.75 21.83 -0.78
CA LYS A 412 4.28 23.12 -0.28
C LYS A 412 4.98 22.95 1.08
N PRO A 413 6.04 23.72 1.36
CA PRO A 413 6.61 23.82 2.69
C PRO A 413 5.55 24.22 3.73
N PRO A 414 5.66 23.78 5.00
CA PRO A 414 6.77 23.03 5.59
C PRO A 414 6.67 21.50 5.43
N ARG A 415 5.56 21.00 4.86
CA ARG A 415 5.32 19.55 4.74
C ARG A 415 6.01 18.93 3.53
N GLY A 416 5.90 19.53 2.35
CA GLY A 416 6.66 19.12 1.15
C GLY A 416 7.80 20.08 0.80
N LEU A 417 8.41 19.91 -0.37
CA LEU A 417 9.61 20.66 -0.79
C LEU A 417 9.35 21.76 -1.84
N GLY A 418 8.15 21.86 -2.41
CA GLY A 418 7.79 22.88 -3.39
C GLY A 418 8.60 22.81 -4.69
N VAL A 419 9.06 21.61 -5.07
CA VAL A 419 9.86 21.35 -6.26
C VAL A 419 8.93 21.17 -7.47
N GLU A 420 9.00 22.12 -8.38
CA GLU A 420 8.29 22.06 -9.66
C GLU A 420 9.11 21.36 -10.75
N ARG A 421 10.44 21.41 -10.65
CA ARG A 421 11.38 20.86 -11.64
C ARG A 421 12.66 20.37 -10.96
N LEU A 422 13.23 19.32 -11.53
CA LEU A 422 14.55 18.79 -11.20
C LEU A 422 15.54 19.08 -12.34
N ASP A 423 16.81 19.30 -12.01
CA ASP A 423 17.88 19.47 -13.01
C ASP A 423 18.61 18.16 -13.29
N HIS A 424 18.78 17.31 -12.27
CA HIS A 424 19.41 15.99 -12.39
C HIS A 424 18.71 14.94 -11.51
N LEU A 425 18.78 13.68 -11.95
CA LEU A 425 18.40 12.49 -11.18
C LEU A 425 19.63 11.61 -10.96
N VAL A 426 19.89 11.24 -9.71
CA VAL A 426 20.94 10.28 -9.34
C VAL A 426 20.30 9.06 -8.69
N ILE A 427 20.61 7.86 -9.20
CA ILE A 427 20.24 6.58 -8.57
C ILE A 427 21.51 5.78 -8.28
N SER A 428 21.84 5.65 -7.00
CA SER A 428 23.10 5.07 -6.53
C SER A 428 23.04 3.55 -6.27
N GLY A 429 22.42 2.78 -7.16
CA GLY A 429 22.40 1.31 -7.12
C GLY A 429 21.14 0.68 -6.53
N ASP A 430 21.09 -0.64 -6.63
CA ASP A 430 20.00 -1.54 -6.25
C ASP A 430 18.63 -1.09 -6.81
N LEU A 431 18.60 -0.99 -8.15
CA LEU A 431 17.37 -0.68 -8.88
C LEU A 431 16.34 -1.81 -8.75
N THR A 432 16.82 -3.05 -8.72
CA THR A 432 16.03 -4.28 -8.73
C THR A 432 16.31 -5.14 -7.50
N GLN A 433 15.49 -6.17 -7.26
CA GLN A 433 15.74 -7.11 -6.17
C GLN A 433 16.63 -8.29 -6.60
N LYS A 434 16.53 -8.76 -7.85
CA LYS A 434 17.18 -9.99 -8.32
C LYS A 434 17.76 -9.87 -9.73
N ALA A 435 17.93 -8.66 -10.25
CA ALA A 435 18.44 -8.40 -11.59
C ALA A 435 17.67 -9.11 -12.73
N SER A 436 16.38 -9.37 -12.55
CA SER A 436 15.58 -9.99 -13.61
C SER A 436 15.19 -8.99 -14.70
N PRO A 437 15.01 -9.43 -15.97
CA PRO A 437 14.57 -8.54 -17.05
C PRO A 437 13.29 -7.76 -16.72
N GLN A 438 12.31 -8.41 -16.10
CA GLN A 438 11.03 -7.79 -15.75
C GLN A 438 11.18 -6.73 -14.66
N GLU A 439 12.05 -6.96 -13.67
CA GLU A 439 12.37 -5.95 -12.64
C GLU A 439 13.02 -4.72 -13.27
N PHE A 440 13.94 -4.91 -14.22
CA PHE A 440 14.56 -3.81 -14.95
C PHE A 440 13.57 -3.04 -15.83
N GLU A 441 12.62 -3.71 -16.46
CA GLU A 441 11.54 -3.05 -17.21
C GLU A 441 10.68 -2.16 -16.30
N LYS A 442 10.35 -2.63 -15.09
CA LYS A 442 9.61 -1.85 -14.10
C LYS A 442 10.43 -0.70 -13.53
N ALA A 443 11.70 -0.93 -13.19
CA ALA A 443 12.60 0.13 -12.74
C ALA A 443 12.73 1.21 -13.82
N ARG A 444 12.82 0.82 -15.09
CA ARG A 444 12.86 1.76 -16.23
C ARG A 444 11.55 2.54 -16.35
N ALA A 445 10.40 1.89 -16.19
CA ALA A 445 9.11 2.57 -16.22
C ALA A 445 8.99 3.60 -15.08
N PHE A 446 9.38 3.24 -13.85
CA PHE A 446 9.47 4.17 -12.72
C PHE A 446 10.35 5.38 -13.02
N VAL A 447 11.56 5.15 -13.54
CA VAL A 447 12.44 6.25 -13.92
C VAL A 447 11.80 7.09 -15.02
N SER A 448 11.24 6.48 -16.06
CA SER A 448 10.63 7.21 -17.19
C SER A 448 9.47 8.11 -16.73
N GLU A 449 8.57 7.60 -15.90
CA GLU A 449 7.47 8.39 -15.32
C GLU A 449 8.00 9.53 -14.44
N LEU A 450 9.06 9.29 -13.65
CA LEU A 450 9.69 10.33 -12.83
C LEU A 450 10.30 11.43 -13.69
N LEU A 451 10.93 11.07 -14.82
CA LEU A 451 11.50 12.04 -15.74
C LEU A 451 10.41 12.91 -16.38
N GLU A 452 9.30 12.30 -16.79
CA GLU A 452 8.14 13.01 -17.33
C GLU A 452 7.51 13.94 -16.29
N GLU A 453 7.32 13.46 -15.06
CA GLU A 453 6.68 14.19 -13.96
C GLU A 453 7.45 15.45 -13.53
N PHE A 454 8.78 15.44 -13.64
CA PHE A 454 9.66 16.53 -13.20
C PHE A 454 10.43 17.23 -14.33
N GLY A 455 10.08 16.95 -15.59
CA GLY A 455 10.63 17.64 -16.76
C GLY A 455 12.12 17.40 -17.01
N LEU A 456 12.57 16.18 -16.73
CA LEU A 456 13.93 15.69 -17.01
C LEU A 456 13.96 14.90 -18.32
N THR A 457 15.16 14.74 -18.88
CA THR A 457 15.43 13.80 -19.96
C THR A 457 16.41 12.73 -19.49
N PRO A 458 16.48 11.55 -20.15
CA PRO A 458 17.46 10.52 -19.79
C PRO A 458 18.91 11.01 -19.75
N ARG A 459 19.24 12.08 -20.50
CA ARG A 459 20.59 12.68 -20.48
C ARG A 459 20.97 13.31 -19.15
N GLN A 460 19.98 13.65 -18.32
CA GLN A 460 20.13 14.26 -16.99
C GLN A 460 20.13 13.22 -15.86
N CYS A 461 20.20 11.93 -16.20
CA CYS A 461 20.20 10.83 -15.24
C CYS A 461 21.59 10.23 -15.07
N ILE A 462 21.98 10.01 -13.82
CA ILE A 462 23.22 9.34 -13.44
C ILE A 462 22.83 8.11 -12.62
N ILE A 463 23.04 6.93 -13.19
CA ILE A 463 22.58 5.67 -12.63
C ILE A 463 23.75 4.68 -12.62
N VAL A 464 24.01 4.09 -11.46
CA VAL A 464 25.01 3.02 -11.26
C VAL A 464 24.31 1.75 -10.76
N PRO A 465 24.84 0.55 -11.04
CA PRO A 465 24.29 -0.69 -10.49
C PRO A 465 24.76 -0.92 -9.04
N GLY A 466 23.94 -1.66 -8.27
CA GLY A 466 24.30 -2.22 -6.97
C GLY A 466 24.48 -3.74 -7.00
N ASN A 467 24.57 -4.38 -5.82
CA ASN A 467 24.75 -5.83 -5.71
C ASN A 467 23.47 -6.63 -6.06
N HIS A 468 22.28 -6.02 -5.99
CA HIS A 468 21.03 -6.65 -6.42
C HIS A 468 20.76 -6.53 -7.92
N ASP A 469 21.54 -5.73 -8.65
CA ASP A 469 21.41 -5.51 -10.10
C ASP A 469 22.30 -6.44 -10.95
N LEU A 470 23.03 -7.36 -10.31
CA LEU A 470 23.82 -8.39 -10.99
C LEU A 470 23.12 -9.76 -10.97
N ASP A 471 23.25 -10.51 -12.06
CA ASP A 471 22.79 -11.90 -12.13
C ASP A 471 23.70 -12.81 -11.29
N TRP A 472 23.20 -13.25 -10.14
CA TRP A 472 23.90 -14.14 -9.21
C TRP A 472 24.22 -15.53 -9.78
N SER A 473 23.54 -15.94 -10.85
CA SER A 473 23.80 -17.22 -11.52
C SER A 473 24.94 -17.15 -12.54
N ALA A 474 25.34 -15.94 -12.96
CA ALA A 474 26.37 -15.72 -13.97
C ALA A 474 27.73 -16.31 -13.52
N GLN A 475 28.34 -17.10 -14.40
CA GLN A 475 29.66 -17.69 -14.15
C GLN A 475 30.80 -16.83 -14.67
N VAL A 476 30.54 -15.99 -15.67
CA VAL A 476 31.51 -15.07 -16.26
C VAL A 476 31.12 -13.62 -15.97
N TYR A 477 32.12 -12.76 -15.79
CA TYR A 477 31.91 -11.37 -15.41
C TYR A 477 30.98 -10.61 -16.38
N ALA A 478 31.19 -10.78 -17.69
CA ALA A 478 30.45 -10.06 -18.72
C ALA A 478 28.93 -10.34 -18.70
N GLU A 479 28.51 -11.47 -18.12
CA GLU A 479 27.09 -11.83 -18.00
C GLU A 479 26.42 -11.17 -16.77
N ARG A 480 27.19 -10.81 -15.74
CA ARG A 480 26.67 -10.31 -14.45
C ARG A 480 25.75 -9.10 -14.62
N PHE A 481 26.19 -8.09 -15.38
CA PHE A 481 25.43 -6.86 -15.61
C PHE A 481 24.74 -6.84 -16.98
N LYS A 482 24.61 -7.99 -17.65
CA LYS A 482 23.98 -8.05 -18.97
C LYS A 482 22.52 -7.64 -18.92
N ASN A 483 21.77 -8.09 -17.90
CA ASN A 483 20.37 -7.69 -17.76
C ASN A 483 20.21 -6.20 -17.45
N PHE A 484 21.07 -5.64 -16.59
CA PHE A 484 21.12 -4.20 -16.32
C PHE A 484 21.41 -3.40 -17.60
N SER A 485 22.33 -3.88 -18.44
CA SER A 485 22.64 -3.26 -19.74
C SER A 485 21.47 -3.34 -20.71
N ASP A 486 20.94 -4.53 -20.95
CA ASP A 486 20.00 -4.81 -22.06
C ASP A 486 18.57 -4.36 -21.77
N PHE A 487 18.09 -4.52 -20.53
CA PHE A 487 16.68 -4.29 -20.19
C PHE A 487 16.44 -2.95 -19.50
N PHE A 488 17.47 -2.35 -18.91
CA PHE A 488 17.37 -1.04 -18.26
C PHE A 488 18.15 0.05 -18.98
N TYR A 489 19.48 -0.09 -19.07
CA TYR A 489 20.37 0.99 -19.48
C TYR A 489 20.25 1.32 -20.97
N GLN A 490 20.27 0.31 -21.85
CA GLN A 490 20.14 0.50 -23.29
C GLN A 490 18.78 1.09 -23.68
N PRO A 491 17.63 0.59 -23.20
CA PRO A 491 16.34 1.17 -23.56
C PRO A 491 16.16 2.61 -23.04
N LEU A 492 16.75 2.96 -21.88
CA LEU A 492 16.64 4.29 -21.29
C LEU A 492 17.60 5.31 -21.96
N PHE A 493 18.88 4.96 -22.10
CA PHE A 493 19.92 5.87 -22.59
C PHE A 493 20.23 5.73 -24.09
N GLN A 494 19.61 4.76 -24.77
CA GLN A 494 19.89 4.41 -26.18
C GLN A 494 21.35 4.02 -26.43
N ARG A 495 22.03 3.52 -25.39
CA ARG A 495 23.41 2.99 -25.43
C ARG A 495 23.55 1.88 -24.40
N ALA A 496 24.29 0.82 -24.72
CA ALA A 496 24.56 -0.25 -23.76
C ALA A 496 25.44 0.23 -22.60
N TYR A 497 25.24 -0.36 -21.42
CA TYR A 497 26.16 -0.22 -20.31
C TYR A 497 27.44 -1.04 -20.59
N PRO A 498 28.65 -0.51 -20.33
CA PRO A 498 29.88 -1.25 -20.56
C PRO A 498 29.96 -2.50 -19.66
N LEU A 499 30.12 -3.65 -20.30
CA LEU A 499 30.31 -4.93 -19.61
C LEU A 499 31.75 -5.22 -19.19
N PRO A 500 32.82 -4.69 -19.84
CA PRO A 500 34.17 -4.82 -19.30
C PRO A 500 34.35 -4.01 -18.01
N PRO A 501 34.88 -4.59 -16.92
CA PRO A 501 35.02 -3.91 -15.62
C PRO A 501 35.82 -2.61 -15.75
N GLU A 502 36.82 -2.59 -16.62
CA GLU A 502 37.68 -1.44 -16.85
C GLU A 502 37.05 -0.25 -17.58
N GLU A 503 35.82 -0.39 -18.05
CA GLU A 503 35.03 0.65 -18.71
C GLU A 503 33.87 1.15 -17.82
N GLN A 504 33.67 0.57 -16.63
CA GLN A 504 32.55 0.88 -15.71
C GLN A 504 32.80 2.09 -14.81
N CYS A 505 33.47 3.10 -15.36
CA CYS A 505 33.57 4.44 -14.80
C CYS A 505 33.14 5.43 -15.90
N LEU A 506 31.89 5.87 -15.83
CA LEU A 506 31.28 6.74 -16.82
C LEU A 506 31.36 8.19 -16.35
N SER A 507 31.77 9.11 -17.23
CA SER A 507 31.75 10.55 -16.95
C SER A 507 30.56 11.21 -17.63
N PHE A 508 29.96 12.17 -16.92
CA PHE A 508 28.85 12.98 -17.41
C PHE A 508 29.11 14.44 -17.03
N PHE A 509 29.49 15.26 -18.02
CA PHE A 509 29.69 16.68 -17.80
C PHE A 509 28.51 17.51 -18.30
N PHE A 510 27.87 18.24 -17.38
CA PHE A 510 26.74 19.12 -17.65
C PHE A 510 27.20 20.58 -17.67
N ARG A 511 27.42 21.12 -18.87
CA ARG A 511 27.94 22.49 -19.06
C ARG A 511 27.05 23.56 -18.43
N GLU A 512 25.72 23.41 -18.55
CA GLU A 512 24.76 24.41 -18.04
C GLU A 512 24.80 24.54 -16.51
N SER A 513 24.99 23.44 -15.79
CA SER A 513 25.10 23.46 -14.33
C SER A 513 26.55 23.53 -13.83
N ARG A 514 27.53 23.35 -14.72
CA ARG A 514 28.97 23.18 -14.38
C ARG A 514 29.19 22.07 -13.36
N ILE A 515 28.43 20.98 -13.49
CA ILE A 515 28.58 19.79 -12.64
C ILE A 515 29.08 18.64 -13.50
N GLN A 516 30.07 17.92 -13.01
CA GLN A 516 30.55 16.68 -13.62
C GLN A 516 30.31 15.51 -12.66
N PHE A 517 29.67 14.46 -13.15
CA PHE A 517 29.49 13.22 -12.41
C PHE A 517 30.44 12.12 -12.90
N LEU A 518 30.98 11.36 -11.94
CA LEU A 518 31.72 10.12 -12.15
C LEU A 518 30.89 8.96 -11.60
N ALA A 519 30.28 8.17 -12.48
CA ALA A 519 29.45 7.03 -12.13
C ALA A 519 30.30 5.75 -12.13
N LEU A 520 30.47 5.14 -10.96
CA LEU A 520 31.39 4.05 -10.68
C LEU A 520 30.63 2.78 -10.26
N ASN A 521 30.97 1.63 -10.82
CA ASN A 521 30.44 0.34 -10.35
C ASN A 521 31.22 -0.17 -9.13
N SER A 522 30.57 -0.18 -7.97
CA SER A 522 31.13 -0.73 -6.74
C SER A 522 30.87 -2.22 -6.50
N ALA A 523 30.06 -2.86 -7.35
CA ALA A 523 29.68 -4.27 -7.25
C ALA A 523 30.51 -5.17 -8.18
N TRP A 524 31.60 -4.67 -8.78
CA TRP A 524 32.33 -5.41 -9.81
C TRP A 524 32.93 -6.74 -9.28
N GLU A 525 33.49 -6.74 -8.07
CA GLU A 525 34.09 -7.95 -7.49
C GLU A 525 33.09 -8.90 -6.80
N ILE A 526 31.78 -8.56 -6.80
CA ILE A 526 30.74 -9.34 -6.13
C ILE A 526 30.27 -10.50 -7.01
N ASP A 527 30.13 -11.67 -6.39
CA ASP A 527 29.48 -12.85 -6.97
C ASP A 527 28.96 -13.82 -5.91
N LYS A 528 28.39 -14.95 -6.36
CA LYS A 528 27.82 -16.00 -5.52
C LYS A 528 28.79 -16.60 -4.48
N HIS A 529 30.11 -16.48 -4.68
CA HIS A 529 31.12 -16.97 -3.76
C HIS A 529 31.63 -15.86 -2.82
N PHE A 530 31.65 -14.62 -3.30
CA PHE A 530 32.18 -13.48 -2.60
C PHE A 530 31.16 -12.33 -2.57
N THR A 531 30.12 -12.54 -1.77
CA THR A 531 28.94 -11.66 -1.70
C THR A 531 29.25 -10.27 -1.13
N GLU A 532 30.33 -10.11 -0.37
CA GLU A 532 30.70 -8.87 0.35
C GLU A 532 31.93 -8.15 -0.26
N ARG A 533 32.41 -8.55 -1.44
CA ARG A 533 33.61 -7.95 -2.07
C ARG A 533 33.28 -6.68 -2.87
N SER A 534 32.71 -5.68 -2.20
CA SER A 534 32.53 -4.35 -2.78
C SER A 534 33.88 -3.64 -2.94
N SER A 535 34.15 -3.08 -4.12
CA SER A 535 35.39 -2.33 -4.44
C SER A 535 35.19 -1.50 -5.71
N ILE A 536 36.15 -0.66 -6.10
CA ILE A 536 36.17 0.05 -7.40
C ILE A 536 37.32 -0.48 -8.25
N HIS A 537 37.04 -0.83 -9.52
CA HIS A 537 38.09 -1.31 -10.42
C HIS A 537 39.09 -0.19 -10.77
N GLU A 538 40.37 -0.35 -10.44
CA GLU A 538 41.41 0.68 -10.60
C GLU A 538 41.58 1.16 -12.05
N GLY A 539 41.50 0.23 -13.00
CA GLY A 539 41.59 0.54 -14.43
C GLY A 539 40.40 1.37 -14.91
N ALA A 540 39.22 1.16 -14.31
CA ALA A 540 38.01 1.91 -14.63
C ALA A 540 38.15 3.34 -14.13
N LEU A 541 38.50 3.51 -12.85
CA LEU A 541 38.75 4.83 -12.26
C LEU A 541 39.79 5.62 -13.06
N SER A 542 40.91 4.98 -13.42
CA SER A 542 41.98 5.62 -14.18
C SER A 542 41.53 6.07 -15.57
N ARG A 543 40.72 5.26 -16.26
CA ARG A 543 40.15 5.61 -17.58
C ARG A 543 39.09 6.69 -17.47
N GLY A 544 38.19 6.59 -16.50
CA GLY A 544 37.11 7.54 -16.28
C GLY A 544 37.60 8.91 -15.87
N LEU A 545 38.59 9.01 -14.97
CA LEU A 545 39.23 10.30 -14.64
C LEU A 545 39.88 10.94 -15.87
N ARG A 546 40.60 10.16 -16.68
CA ARG A 546 41.15 10.68 -17.95
C ARG A 546 40.07 11.12 -18.94
N ALA A 547 38.94 10.43 -18.99
CA ALA A 547 37.81 10.82 -19.83
C ALA A 547 37.17 12.12 -19.32
N ALA A 548 36.96 12.21 -18.01
CA ALA A 548 36.44 13.38 -17.32
C ALA A 548 37.30 14.63 -17.55
N ASP A 549 38.63 14.52 -17.42
CA ASP A 549 39.55 15.62 -17.70
C ASP A 549 39.48 16.08 -19.16
N ARG A 550 39.33 15.15 -20.11
CA ARG A 550 39.16 15.48 -21.53
C ARG A 550 37.83 16.19 -21.82
N GLU A 551 36.75 15.79 -21.16
CA GLU A 551 35.41 16.37 -21.36
C GLU A 551 35.33 17.84 -20.91
N LEU A 552 36.04 18.18 -19.83
CA LEU A 552 36.09 19.54 -19.29
C LEU A 552 36.81 20.51 -20.23
N GLY A 553 37.86 20.06 -20.92
CA GLY A 553 38.62 20.89 -21.85
C GLY A 553 39.24 22.11 -21.17
N ARG A 554 38.66 23.30 -21.40
CA ARG A 554 39.09 24.59 -20.81
C ARG A 554 38.14 25.15 -19.76
N GLU A 555 37.06 24.43 -19.45
CA GLU A 555 36.09 24.88 -18.45
C GLU A 555 36.74 24.94 -17.07
N SER A 556 36.55 26.07 -16.38
CA SER A 556 37.01 26.29 -15.01
C SER A 556 35.80 26.43 -14.07
N ASN A 557 36.02 26.21 -12.78
CA ASN A 557 34.97 26.24 -11.75
C ASN A 557 33.86 25.20 -11.99
N VAL A 558 34.22 23.92 -11.88
CA VAL A 558 33.30 22.77 -12.05
C VAL A 558 33.22 21.99 -10.76
N LEU A 559 32.00 21.70 -10.32
CA LEU A 559 31.77 20.79 -9.20
C LEU A 559 31.85 19.34 -9.69
N ARG A 560 32.87 18.60 -9.25
CA ARG A 560 33.00 17.17 -9.53
C ARG A 560 32.36 16.35 -8.42
N MET A 561 31.44 15.47 -8.81
CA MET A 561 30.73 14.56 -7.92
C MET A 561 30.99 13.11 -8.34
N ALA A 562 31.14 12.20 -7.40
CA ALA A 562 31.24 10.77 -7.66
C ALA A 562 29.99 10.04 -7.14
N VAL A 563 29.57 8.99 -7.84
CA VAL A 563 28.40 8.18 -7.53
C VAL A 563 28.77 6.71 -7.60
N TRP A 564 28.48 5.96 -6.53
CA TRP A 564 28.63 4.50 -6.46
C TRP A 564 27.63 3.92 -5.45
N HIS A 565 27.55 2.60 -5.26
CA HIS A 565 26.54 1.98 -4.40
C HIS A 565 27.00 1.75 -2.95
N HIS A 566 28.06 0.96 -2.73
CA HIS A 566 28.47 0.53 -1.38
C HIS A 566 29.13 1.66 -0.57
N PRO A 567 28.91 1.76 0.75
CA PRO A 567 29.47 2.84 1.56
C PRO A 567 30.97 2.68 1.78
N ILE A 568 31.59 3.74 2.30
CA ILE A 568 33.02 3.80 2.67
C ILE A 568 33.23 3.94 4.18
N THR A 569 32.15 4.09 4.93
CA THR A 569 32.10 4.08 6.40
C THR A 569 31.03 3.08 6.88
N GLY A 570 31.08 2.67 8.15
CA GLY A 570 30.16 1.66 8.71
C GLY A 570 30.62 0.21 8.56
N ASN A 571 29.72 -0.73 8.88
CA ASN A 571 30.03 -2.17 8.97
C ASN A 571 30.15 -2.87 7.61
N GLU A 572 29.43 -2.39 6.59
CA GLU A 572 29.40 -2.95 5.23
C GLU A 572 30.22 -2.08 4.24
N LYS A 573 31.25 -1.40 4.76
CA LYS A 573 32.08 -0.51 3.96
C LYS A 573 32.96 -1.25 2.98
N ILE A 574 33.25 -0.58 1.86
CA ILE A 574 34.35 -0.94 0.97
C ILE A 574 35.63 -0.99 1.81
N LYS A 575 36.27 -2.17 1.81
CA LYS A 575 37.46 -2.43 2.64
C LYS A 575 38.70 -1.71 2.11
N ASP A 576 38.83 -1.61 0.80
CA ASP A 576 39.91 -0.90 0.11
C ASP A 576 39.40 0.45 -0.40
N ASP A 577 39.60 1.49 0.40
CA ASP A 577 39.15 2.86 0.14
C ASP A 577 40.22 3.74 -0.54
N ALA A 578 41.36 3.17 -0.98
CA ALA A 578 42.47 3.94 -1.58
C ALA A 578 42.05 4.75 -2.83
N PHE A 579 40.99 4.32 -3.51
CA PHE A 579 40.40 5.06 -4.64
C PHE A 579 39.84 6.43 -4.23
N THR A 580 39.39 6.60 -2.98
CA THR A 580 38.84 7.87 -2.46
C THR A 580 39.90 8.97 -2.45
N SER A 581 41.14 8.66 -2.08
CA SER A 581 42.25 9.60 -2.15
C SER A 581 42.55 10.02 -3.60
N ARG A 582 42.39 9.12 -4.57
CA ARG A 582 42.55 9.45 -6.00
C ARG A 582 41.43 10.35 -6.52
N LEU A 583 40.19 10.13 -6.07
CA LEU A 583 39.06 11.01 -6.38
C LEU A 583 39.28 12.41 -5.80
N SER A 584 39.69 12.50 -4.53
CA SER A 584 40.05 13.77 -3.88
C SER A 584 41.20 14.49 -4.60
N GLN A 585 42.25 13.78 -5.01
CA GLN A 585 43.33 14.34 -5.84
C GLN A 585 42.85 14.84 -7.20
N ALA A 586 41.81 14.22 -7.76
CA ALA A 586 41.15 14.62 -9.00
C ALA A 586 40.05 15.66 -8.77
N ASP A 587 40.06 16.36 -7.63
CA ASP A 587 39.16 17.46 -7.30
C ASP A 587 37.68 17.08 -7.17
N VAL A 588 37.39 15.81 -6.88
CA VAL A 588 36.04 15.37 -6.51
C VAL A 588 35.73 15.85 -5.10
N ARG A 589 34.61 16.57 -4.95
CA ARG A 589 34.22 17.23 -3.69
C ARG A 589 33.03 16.60 -3.00
N VAL A 590 32.18 15.89 -3.75
CA VAL A 590 30.99 15.23 -3.22
C VAL A 590 30.92 13.79 -3.71
N CYS A 591 30.59 12.88 -2.81
CA CYS A 591 30.29 11.49 -3.07
C CYS A 591 28.82 11.20 -2.73
N LEU A 592 28.12 10.52 -3.62
CA LEU A 592 26.76 10.01 -3.41
C LEU A 592 26.77 8.48 -3.39
N HIS A 593 26.26 7.86 -2.33
CA HIS A 593 26.16 6.40 -2.24
C HIS A 593 24.86 5.88 -1.58
N GLY A 594 24.70 4.55 -1.57
CA GLY A 594 23.56 3.80 -1.04
C GLY A 594 23.95 2.70 -0.04
N HIS A 595 23.18 1.60 -0.06
CA HIS A 595 23.43 0.29 0.59
C HIS A 595 23.30 0.26 2.12
N VAL A 596 23.99 1.13 2.87
CA VAL A 596 23.89 1.12 4.34
C VAL A 596 22.80 2.08 4.85
N HIS A 597 21.97 1.54 5.74
CA HIS A 597 20.88 2.16 6.51
C HIS A 597 21.29 3.30 7.47
N GLU A 598 22.42 3.98 7.22
CA GLU A 598 22.90 5.10 8.03
C GLU A 598 22.79 6.41 7.26
N ILE A 599 22.06 7.35 7.83
CA ILE A 599 21.99 8.74 7.39
C ILE A 599 23.24 9.44 7.90
N ARG A 600 24.36 9.32 7.20
CA ARG A 600 25.61 10.00 7.59
C ARG A 600 26.05 11.00 6.54
N ALA A 601 26.37 12.20 7.04
CA ALA A 601 27.19 13.18 6.35
C ALA A 601 28.60 13.05 6.93
N ASP A 602 29.41 12.16 6.36
CA ASP A 602 30.80 11.97 6.79
C ASP A 602 31.73 12.83 5.93
N LEU A 603 32.77 13.39 6.56
CA LEU A 603 33.82 14.16 5.89
C LEU A 603 35.09 13.32 5.80
N LEU A 604 35.51 12.98 4.58
CA LEU A 604 36.81 12.34 4.36
C LEU A 604 37.93 13.37 4.24
N ASP A 605 39.09 13.02 4.80
CA ASP A 605 40.31 13.85 4.89
C ASP A 605 40.11 15.25 5.51
N PRO A 606 39.50 15.37 6.71
CA PRO A 606 39.22 16.66 7.35
C PRO A 606 40.48 17.45 7.74
N THR A 607 41.66 16.80 7.73
CA THR A 607 42.95 17.41 8.05
C THR A 607 43.58 18.16 6.87
N HIS A 608 43.06 17.98 5.64
CA HIS A 608 43.60 18.64 4.44
C HIS A 608 42.66 19.77 3.98
N PRO A 609 43.04 21.05 4.14
CA PRO A 609 42.12 22.19 4.06
C PRO A 609 41.46 22.44 2.69
N TRP A 610 41.92 21.81 1.62
CA TRP A 610 41.49 22.05 0.23
C TRP A 610 41.11 20.77 -0.54
N ARG A 611 41.05 19.62 0.13
CA ARG A 611 40.89 18.29 -0.51
C ARG A 611 39.86 17.41 0.19
N SER A 612 39.05 18.01 1.06
CA SER A 612 37.99 17.29 1.74
C SER A 612 36.92 16.86 0.74
N MET A 613 36.43 15.63 0.91
CA MET A 613 35.35 15.06 0.12
C MET A 613 34.19 14.75 1.04
N HIS A 614 33.02 15.32 0.74
CA HIS A 614 31.80 15.12 1.50
C HIS A 614 31.07 13.87 1.02
N VAL A 615 30.70 13.01 1.95
CA VAL A 615 30.05 11.71 1.66
C VAL A 615 28.59 11.80 2.08
N ILE A 616 27.68 11.52 1.14
CA ILE A 616 26.23 11.61 1.33
C ILE A 616 25.60 10.27 1.01
N GLY A 617 25.04 9.61 2.03
CA GLY A 617 24.22 8.41 1.87
C GLY A 617 22.74 8.75 1.61
N ALA A 618 22.13 8.13 0.60
CA ALA A 618 20.68 8.25 0.35
C ALA A 618 19.81 7.49 1.36
N GLY A 619 20.39 6.53 2.08
CA GLY A 619 19.61 5.50 2.77
C GLY A 619 18.85 4.62 1.77
N SER A 620 17.80 3.93 2.23
CA SER A 620 17.04 3.00 1.39
C SER A 620 15.66 3.53 1.01
N PHE A 621 15.37 3.63 -0.29
CA PHE A 621 14.09 4.13 -0.79
C PHE A 621 12.98 3.08 -0.75
N GLY A 622 13.29 1.85 -1.15
CA GLY A 622 12.31 0.80 -1.45
C GLY A 622 12.59 -0.58 -0.85
N ALA A 623 13.74 -0.80 -0.19
CA ALA A 623 14.13 -2.13 0.26
C ALA A 623 13.09 -2.82 1.18
N PRO A 624 12.90 -4.15 1.02
CA PRO A 624 11.98 -4.94 1.82
C PRO A 624 12.51 -5.21 3.24
N TYR A 625 11.62 -5.65 4.14
CA TYR A 625 11.90 -5.90 5.57
C TYR A 625 13.09 -6.83 5.85
N ARG A 626 13.32 -7.83 5.01
CA ARG A 626 14.46 -8.76 5.17
C ARG A 626 15.82 -8.07 4.98
N ASP A 627 15.82 -7.01 4.19
CA ASP A 627 17.00 -6.27 3.78
C ASP A 627 17.04 -4.93 4.53
N ARG A 628 16.22 -4.73 5.59
CA ARG A 628 16.17 -3.52 6.43
C ARG A 628 15.56 -3.75 7.83
N PRO A 629 16.27 -3.46 8.94
CA PRO A 629 15.72 -3.56 10.30
C PRO A 629 14.48 -2.68 10.54
N GLU A 630 13.56 -3.13 11.40
CA GLU A 630 12.27 -2.47 11.71
C GLU A 630 12.41 -1.02 12.24
N SER A 631 13.58 -0.68 12.77
CA SER A 631 13.91 0.64 13.34
C SER A 631 14.40 1.68 12.31
N VAL A 632 14.59 1.31 11.03
CA VAL A 632 15.16 2.21 10.01
C VAL A 632 14.07 2.67 9.03
N PRO A 633 13.81 3.98 8.89
CA PRO A 633 12.81 4.49 7.95
C PRO A 633 13.26 4.35 6.48
N ARG A 634 12.33 4.49 5.53
CA ARG A 634 12.70 4.69 4.11
C ARG A 634 13.20 6.12 3.92
N LEU A 635 14.15 6.34 3.03
CA LEU A 635 14.85 7.62 2.91
C LEU A 635 15.04 8.04 1.45
N TYR A 636 15.10 9.35 1.23
CA TYR A 636 15.66 9.94 0.01
C TYR A 636 16.23 11.33 0.29
N ASN A 637 17.10 11.80 -0.61
CA ASN A 637 17.70 13.12 -0.51
C ASN A 637 17.29 14.04 -1.67
N LEU A 638 17.04 15.32 -1.37
CA LEU A 638 17.03 16.40 -2.35
C LEU A 638 18.22 17.31 -2.09
N LEU A 639 19.08 17.47 -3.10
CA LEU A 639 20.26 18.31 -3.05
C LEU A 639 19.97 19.61 -3.79
N GLU A 640 20.20 20.75 -3.13
CA GLU A 640 20.15 22.08 -3.73
C GLU A 640 21.56 22.67 -3.79
N VAL A 641 22.13 22.76 -4.99
CA VAL A 641 23.46 23.33 -5.24
C VAL A 641 23.31 24.77 -5.68
N GLU A 642 24.02 25.68 -5.03
CA GLU A 642 24.07 27.08 -5.48
C GLU A 642 24.76 27.18 -6.83
N ARG A 643 24.28 28.07 -7.72
CA ARG A 643 24.87 28.20 -9.07
C ARG A 643 26.32 28.67 -9.06
N GLU A 644 26.77 29.33 -7.99
CA GLU A 644 28.16 29.71 -7.76
C GLU A 644 29.04 28.52 -7.33
N LEU A 645 28.44 27.39 -6.97
CA LEU A 645 29.08 26.14 -6.55
C LEU A 645 29.86 26.25 -5.23
N HIS A 646 29.47 27.17 -4.35
CA HIS A 646 30.11 27.35 -3.03
C HIS A 646 29.42 26.58 -1.90
N ARG A 647 28.12 26.32 -2.05
CA ARG A 647 27.32 25.63 -1.05
C ARG A 647 26.39 24.62 -1.70
N LEU A 648 26.25 23.48 -1.02
CA LEU A 648 25.28 22.44 -1.29
C LEU A 648 24.42 22.24 -0.05
N ARG A 649 23.10 22.34 -0.17
CA ARG A 649 22.16 21.96 0.88
C ARG A 649 21.61 20.56 0.60
N VAL A 650 21.55 19.73 1.64
CA VAL A 650 20.99 18.37 1.55
C VAL A 650 19.74 18.31 2.43
N HIS A 651 18.58 18.11 1.81
CA HIS A 651 17.32 17.83 2.49
C HIS A 651 17.15 16.32 2.59
N VAL A 652 16.96 15.82 3.81
CA VAL A 652 16.74 14.39 4.06
C VAL A 652 15.28 14.17 4.42
N ARG A 653 14.67 13.23 3.70
CA ARG A 653 13.24 12.92 3.77
C ARG A 653 13.06 11.48 4.20
N SER A 654 12.12 11.23 5.09
CA SER A 654 11.86 9.89 5.60
C SER A 654 10.40 9.47 5.48
N ARG A 655 10.20 8.15 5.39
CA ARG A 655 8.91 7.50 5.48
C ARG A 655 9.03 6.33 6.47
N PRO A 656 8.67 6.54 7.75
CA PRO A 656 8.89 5.56 8.82
C PRO A 656 8.03 4.30 8.70
N LYS A 657 6.76 4.45 8.30
CA LYS A 657 5.80 3.34 8.20
C LYS A 657 5.53 2.97 6.74
N GLN A 658 5.30 1.68 6.47
CA GLN A 658 4.85 1.22 5.16
C GLN A 658 3.42 1.74 4.89
N GLY A 659 3.24 2.48 3.80
CA GLY A 659 1.99 3.20 3.48
C GLY A 659 1.85 4.60 4.10
N GLY A 660 2.83 5.06 4.89
CA GLY A 660 2.86 6.43 5.40
C GLY A 660 3.25 7.47 4.34
N ALA A 661 3.09 8.75 4.65
CA ALA A 661 3.59 9.84 3.81
C ALA A 661 5.10 10.06 4.04
N TRP A 662 5.77 10.60 3.02
CA TRP A 662 7.11 11.17 3.20
C TRP A 662 7.03 12.45 4.04
N GLY A 663 8.07 12.71 4.81
CA GLY A 663 8.16 13.85 5.71
C GLY A 663 9.60 14.27 5.96
N PRO A 664 9.81 15.43 6.61
CA PRO A 664 11.13 15.88 7.02
C PRO A 664 11.72 14.92 8.05
N GLU A 665 13.02 14.59 7.93
CA GLU A 665 13.75 13.76 8.90
C GLU A 665 14.63 14.65 9.81
N PRO A 666 14.16 15.06 11.00
CA PRO A 666 14.86 16.04 11.83
C PRO A 666 16.02 15.36 12.60
N GLN A 667 17.25 15.49 12.11
CA GLN A 667 18.44 14.93 12.76
C GLN A 667 19.56 15.93 13.04
N TRP A 668 19.61 17.08 12.36
CA TRP A 668 20.77 17.98 12.44
C TRP A 668 20.51 19.17 13.36
N PRO A 669 21.19 19.29 14.51
CA PRO A 669 21.03 20.43 15.40
C PRO A 669 21.67 21.68 14.79
N ASN A 670 20.97 22.81 14.87
CA ASN A 670 21.54 24.11 14.57
C ASN A 670 22.53 24.52 15.67
N ALA A 671 23.80 24.67 15.31
CA ALA A 671 24.88 25.07 16.22
C ALA A 671 24.63 26.39 16.98
N ARG A 672 23.76 27.27 16.48
CA ARG A 672 23.44 28.58 17.12
C ARG A 672 22.15 28.58 17.93
N THR A 673 21.14 27.80 17.56
CA THR A 673 19.79 27.85 18.19
C THR A 673 19.39 26.55 18.89
N GLY A 674 20.13 25.46 18.70
CA GLY A 674 19.79 24.13 19.24
C GLY A 674 18.60 23.44 18.55
N GLU A 675 17.96 24.10 17.59
CA GLU A 675 16.82 23.57 16.84
C GLU A 675 17.26 22.43 15.91
N ILE A 676 16.55 21.30 15.94
CA ILE A 676 16.82 20.15 15.07
C ILE A 676 16.16 20.38 13.70
N ARG A 677 16.96 20.32 12.65
CA ARG A 677 16.58 20.62 11.26
C ARG A 677 16.57 19.34 10.41
N PRO A 678 15.73 19.28 9.37
CA PRO A 678 15.69 18.17 8.41
C PRO A 678 16.61 18.36 7.19
N TYR A 679 17.62 19.22 7.33
CA TYR A 679 18.60 19.51 6.30
C TYR A 679 19.93 19.94 6.93
N TYR A 680 21.00 19.83 6.16
CA TYR A 680 22.32 20.36 6.51
C TYR A 680 22.97 21.02 5.28
N ASP A 681 23.92 21.92 5.54
CA ASP A 681 24.66 22.65 4.51
C ASP A 681 26.11 22.14 4.44
N VAL A 682 26.60 22.00 3.22
CA VAL A 682 27.94 21.55 2.86
C VAL A 682 28.65 22.69 2.14
N THR A 683 29.84 23.07 2.63
CA THR A 683 30.69 24.05 1.96
C THR A 683 31.56 23.33 0.93
N LEU A 684 31.54 23.83 -0.31
CA LEU A 684 32.22 23.24 -1.47
C LEU A 684 33.53 23.97 -1.84
N SER A 685 33.91 25.01 -1.06
CA SER A 685 35.08 25.88 -1.27
C SER A 685 36.42 25.18 -1.21
#